data_AF-A0A929ABI0-F1
#
_entry.id   AF-A0A929ABI0-F1
#
_cell.length_a   1.000
_cell.length_b   1.000
_cell.length_c   1.000
_cell.angle_alpha   90.00
_cell.angle_beta   90.00
_cell.angle_gamma   90.00
#
_symmetry.space_group_name_H-M   'P 1'
#
loop_
_entity.id
_entity.type
_entity.pdbx_description
1 polymer ?
#
loop_
_entity_poly.entity_id
_entity_poly.type
_entity_poly.pdbx_seq_one_letter_code
_entity_poly.pdbx_strand_id
1 'polypeptide(L)'
;MPAPFRKRLPLSPTQSTRFPKWMYRPGCSHLTPQRSPHRRSFWWRKLGLVAGGTLLALMGGMGSVSQAADHVTIKLGPLENSVTVDDLEHYARTGEVPDSMQMYGWVLNEQTQRALINRVPVSAAVGRQLVNDLLNSSAGDRFLQTLQEVLPGSTRDDLYAALTDAAAHSDGLTLLGFLEEFPQDGVTVDLSAVFQLASEMNLPYWQSQSLSSVLEQELTVPQVASFTTGIDPTKPGNQWVRERTLTLHDRDRHRTIPVDLYWSRHGYSGGPTVVISHGFGADRRFLKYLARHLASHGFTVAALEHPGSNVAWLASVINGQVLSDQFAEVLPATEFIDRPRDVSFLLSELNEIAQQSYYLRDKIDTNNVVVIGHSLGGYTALALAGAELNLPNLREFCNGPDQFGLSVADWLQCTAVDLPDDLPNLRDRRVTRIVALNPLIGRLFDETSLEENITIPTMFVTSTADAITPAVNQQLLPYTHLQNEERYLLTAIGATHLSVGDPENLNPALNKSLFVRERQSDETESLRLLLQGVALAFTKQETPEARRYRQFLTPGYAQSFSTTDLKLRLNGTVPPNLSNWLQMASLPLEQMTLMPDYTQPGKARTLQATYAGVVMLLLSVPLAMFILPDIRLFSALRRSLWTKPEPPPSLPLPPQNSDAPEDQESE
;
A
#
# COMPACT_ATOMS: atom_id res chain seq x y z
N MET A 1 43.92 52.83 12.11
CA MET A 1 43.56 53.64 13.30
C MET A 1 42.17 54.22 13.05
N PRO A 2 41.21 54.14 14.00
CA PRO A 2 41.17 53.28 15.17
C PRO A 2 39.96 52.31 15.18
N ALA A 3 40.24 51.09 15.61
CA ALA A 3 39.34 50.25 16.42
C ALA A 3 39.74 50.47 17.91
N PRO A 4 39.35 49.62 18.89
CA PRO A 4 38.04 49.10 19.29
C PRO A 4 37.85 49.25 20.84
N PHE A 5 36.74 48.75 21.41
CA PHE A 5 36.77 48.28 22.81
C PHE A 5 36.19 46.86 22.97
N ARG A 6 37.11 45.94 23.28
CA ARG A 6 36.88 44.62 23.88
C ARG A 6 36.58 44.77 25.37
N LYS A 7 35.82 43.85 25.94
CA LYS A 7 36.18 43.25 27.24
C LYS A 7 36.12 41.72 27.16
N ARG A 8 37.23 41.12 27.58
CA ARG A 8 37.45 39.68 27.78
C ARG A 8 37.15 39.30 29.24
N LEU A 9 36.78 38.03 29.39
CA LEU A 9 36.84 37.08 30.52
C LEU A 9 37.83 37.34 31.67
N PRO A 10 37.64 36.63 32.79
CA PRO A 10 38.55 35.52 33.13
C PRO A 10 37.77 34.23 33.46
N LEU A 11 38.10 33.05 32.92
CA LEU A 11 39.16 32.10 33.31
C LEU A 11 39.04 31.53 34.75
N SER A 12 38.96 30.21 34.77
CA SER A 12 38.80 29.23 35.86
C SER A 12 39.97 29.19 36.86
N PRO A 13 39.88 28.36 37.93
CA PRO A 13 40.67 27.12 37.86
C PRO A 13 40.10 25.87 38.59
N THR A 14 40.30 24.71 37.96
CA THR A 14 40.75 23.39 38.50
C THR A 14 40.32 22.85 39.87
N GLN A 15 39.86 21.58 39.89
CA GLN A 15 40.37 20.40 40.65
C GLN A 15 39.25 19.34 40.64
N SER A 16 39.35 18.21 39.94
CA SER A 16 40.13 17.00 40.22
C SER A 16 39.85 16.33 41.57
N THR A 17 39.56 15.02 41.47
CA THR A 17 39.76 13.93 42.43
C THR A 17 38.58 13.37 43.25
N ARG A 18 38.35 12.06 42.97
CA ARG A 18 38.30 10.91 43.89
C ARG A 18 36.97 10.51 44.56
N PHE A 19 36.59 9.28 44.21
CA PHE A 19 35.92 8.28 45.06
C PHE A 19 36.33 8.34 46.55
N PRO A 20 35.45 7.83 47.43
CA PRO A 20 35.86 6.63 48.15
C PRO A 20 34.77 5.56 48.27
N LYS A 21 35.21 4.31 47.98
CA LYS A 21 34.74 3.09 48.62
C LYS A 21 34.96 3.18 50.14
N TRP A 22 34.00 2.71 50.93
CA TRP A 22 34.28 2.12 52.23
C TRP A 22 33.74 0.70 52.29
N MET A 23 34.55 -0.17 52.88
CA MET A 23 34.49 -1.63 52.90
C MET A 23 34.49 -2.09 54.36
N TYR A 24 33.91 -3.28 54.60
CA TYR A 24 34.20 -4.27 55.67
C TYR A 24 33.61 -4.02 57.09
N ARG A 25 32.67 -4.84 57.60
CA ARG A 25 32.68 -6.28 58.08
C ARG A 25 32.97 -6.38 59.61
N PRO A 26 32.77 -7.51 60.33
CA PRO A 26 31.88 -8.69 60.17
C PRO A 26 31.21 -9.17 61.49
N GLY A 27 30.43 -10.26 61.44
CA GLY A 27 30.09 -11.07 62.64
C GLY A 27 29.16 -12.26 62.36
N CYS A 28 29.72 -13.45 62.14
CA CYS A 28 29.08 -14.77 62.31
C CYS A 28 28.70 -14.97 63.80
N SER A 29 27.89 -15.92 64.29
CA SER A 29 27.72 -17.36 63.97
C SER A 29 26.61 -17.96 64.87
N HIS A 30 26.00 -19.07 64.43
CA HIS A 30 25.66 -20.33 65.15
C HIS A 30 24.37 -20.96 64.57
N LEU A 31 24.43 -22.04 63.77
CA LEU A 31 24.55 -23.47 64.14
C LEU A 31 23.27 -24.04 64.80
N THR A 32 22.31 -24.61 64.03
CA THR A 32 22.14 -26.06 63.63
C THR A 32 21.35 -26.91 64.68
N PRO A 33 20.98 -28.19 64.43
CA PRO A 33 19.60 -28.61 64.12
C PRO A 33 19.12 -29.77 65.02
N GLN A 34 17.91 -30.34 64.82
CA GLN A 34 17.66 -31.74 65.22
C GLN A 34 16.54 -32.43 64.44
N ARG A 35 16.83 -33.68 64.06
CA ARG A 35 15.98 -34.65 63.33
C ARG A 35 15.38 -35.68 64.32
N SER A 36 14.14 -36.09 64.00
CA SER A 36 13.53 -37.45 64.04
C SER A 36 13.38 -38.19 65.41
N PRO A 37 12.79 -39.42 65.47
CA PRO A 37 11.50 -39.97 64.94
C PRO A 37 10.75 -40.88 65.97
N HIS A 38 9.51 -41.36 65.68
CA HIS A 38 8.91 -42.67 66.08
C HIS A 38 7.42 -42.73 65.64
N ARG A 39 6.88 -43.68 64.86
CA ARG A 39 6.70 -45.16 64.89
C ARG A 39 5.23 -45.59 65.19
N ARG A 40 4.63 -46.26 64.19
CA ARG A 40 3.80 -47.52 64.18
C ARG A 40 2.33 -47.54 64.69
N SER A 41 1.40 -47.84 63.76
CA SER A 41 0.54 -49.07 63.63
C SER A 41 -0.89 -48.88 64.21
N PHE A 42 -2.00 -49.45 63.70
CA PHE A 42 -2.30 -50.87 63.42
C PHE A 42 -3.69 -51.09 62.72
N TRP A 43 -3.71 -51.87 61.62
CA TRP A 43 -4.64 -52.96 61.16
C TRP A 43 -6.19 -52.87 60.90
N TRP A 44 -6.54 -53.18 59.63
CA TRP A 44 -7.37 -54.27 59.00
C TRP A 44 -8.77 -54.76 59.47
N ARG A 45 -9.68 -54.87 58.47
CA ARG A 45 -10.66 -55.95 58.08
C ARG A 45 -12.01 -55.31 57.67
N LYS A 46 -12.82 -55.75 56.69
CA LYS A 46 -12.91 -56.81 55.66
C LYS A 46 -14.04 -56.36 54.69
N LEU A 47 -13.88 -56.40 53.36
CA LEU A 47 -14.29 -57.48 52.42
C LEU A 47 -15.82 -57.70 52.28
N GLY A 48 -16.36 -57.42 51.09
CA GLY A 48 -17.72 -57.76 50.68
C GLY A 48 -18.12 -57.36 49.25
N LEU A 49 -17.75 -58.20 48.27
CA LEU A 49 -18.49 -58.57 47.04
C LEU A 49 -19.06 -57.51 46.07
N VAL A 50 -18.40 -57.45 44.90
CA VAL A 50 -18.96 -57.62 43.54
C VAL A 50 -20.49 -57.71 43.43
N ALA A 51 -21.13 -56.64 42.96
CA ALA A 51 -22.26 -56.63 42.01
C ALA A 51 -22.65 -55.16 41.76
N GLY A 52 -22.38 -54.65 40.55
CA GLY A 52 -22.69 -53.26 40.20
C GLY A 52 -21.67 -52.58 39.29
N GLY A 53 -20.93 -53.34 38.49
CA GLY A 53 -20.37 -52.81 37.25
C GLY A 53 -21.51 -52.57 36.25
N THR A 54 -21.34 -51.55 35.41
CA THR A 54 -22.19 -51.19 34.25
C THR A 54 -23.59 -50.63 34.52
N LEU A 55 -23.69 -49.42 35.08
CA LEU A 55 -24.76 -48.45 34.69
C LEU A 55 -24.57 -46.98 35.16
N LEU A 56 -23.39 -46.57 35.63
CA LEU A 56 -23.14 -45.19 36.07
C LEU A 56 -21.91 -44.54 35.43
N ALA A 57 -21.55 -45.01 34.22
CA ALA A 57 -20.52 -44.41 33.36
C ALA A 57 -21.10 -43.97 32.00
N LEU A 58 -22.39 -43.60 31.98
CA LEU A 58 -23.12 -43.08 30.79
C LEU A 58 -23.88 -41.77 31.07
N MET A 59 -23.57 -41.05 32.15
CA MET A 59 -24.14 -39.71 32.42
C MET A 59 -23.07 -38.66 32.78
N GLY A 60 -21.84 -38.83 32.29
CA GLY A 60 -20.76 -37.84 32.41
C GLY A 60 -20.31 -37.25 31.07
N GLY A 61 -21.09 -37.46 30.01
CA GLY A 61 -20.85 -36.93 28.66
C GLY A 61 -21.89 -35.88 28.29
N MET A 62 -22.09 -34.87 29.15
CA MET A 62 -22.44 -33.57 28.61
C MET A 62 -21.09 -32.93 28.30
N GLY A 63 -20.68 -33.03 27.03
CA GLY A 63 -19.69 -32.09 26.53
C GLY A 63 -20.18 -30.71 26.93
N SER A 64 -19.31 -29.92 27.56
CA SER A 64 -19.50 -28.48 27.57
C SER A 64 -19.76 -28.10 26.12
N VAL A 65 -21.02 -27.75 25.83
CA VAL A 65 -21.38 -27.07 24.60
C VAL A 65 -20.38 -25.91 24.52
N SER A 66 -19.68 -25.79 23.40
CA SER A 66 -18.86 -24.62 23.12
C SER A 66 -19.72 -23.40 23.44
N GLN A 67 -19.41 -22.68 24.51
CA GLN A 67 -20.17 -21.49 24.87
C GLN A 67 -19.74 -20.42 23.89
N ALA A 68 -20.62 -20.20 22.90
CA ALA A 68 -20.63 -19.03 22.04
C ALA A 68 -20.73 -17.75 22.90
N ALA A 69 -20.29 -16.61 22.39
CA ALA A 69 -20.58 -15.36 23.07
C ALA A 69 -22.09 -15.07 22.96
N ASP A 70 -22.82 -15.23 24.07
CA ASP A 70 -24.23 -14.84 24.15
C ASP A 70 -24.38 -13.31 24.31
N HIS A 71 -23.31 -12.65 24.77
CA HIS A 71 -23.29 -11.24 25.13
C HIS A 71 -22.12 -10.47 24.49
N VAL A 72 -22.42 -9.30 23.95
CA VAL A 72 -21.44 -8.32 23.47
C VAL A 72 -21.46 -7.13 24.42
N THR A 73 -20.34 -6.87 25.09
CA THR A 73 -20.17 -5.66 25.92
C THR A 73 -19.66 -4.54 25.05
N ILE A 74 -20.48 -3.52 24.82
CA ILE A 74 -20.14 -2.36 24.03
C ILE A 74 -19.57 -1.28 24.96
N LYS A 75 -18.28 -0.97 24.79
CA LYS A 75 -17.55 0.02 25.57
C LYS A 75 -17.35 1.31 24.76
N LEU A 76 -17.68 2.46 25.34
CA LEU A 76 -17.47 3.79 24.75
C LEU A 76 -16.90 4.73 25.82
N GLY A 77 -15.57 4.91 25.82
CA GLY A 77 -14.87 5.61 26.89
C GLY A 77 -15.11 4.93 28.26
N PRO A 78 -15.61 5.64 29.29
CA PRO A 78 -15.90 5.05 30.60
C PRO A 78 -17.27 4.34 30.67
N LEU A 79 -18.08 4.38 29.60
CA LEU A 79 -19.39 3.75 29.56
C LEU A 79 -19.26 2.33 29.00
N GLU A 80 -19.90 1.38 29.66
CA GLU A 80 -19.99 -0.02 29.23
C GLU A 80 -21.45 -0.46 29.36
N ASN A 81 -21.99 -1.07 28.31
CA ASN A 81 -23.29 -1.71 28.38
C ASN A 81 -23.33 -2.97 27.51
N SER A 82 -24.06 -3.98 27.97
CA SER A 82 -24.09 -5.31 27.36
C SER A 82 -25.35 -5.49 26.53
N VAL A 83 -25.19 -6.01 25.32
CA VAL A 83 -26.27 -6.39 24.39
C VAL A 83 -26.14 -7.88 24.08
N THR A 84 -27.24 -8.54 23.74
CA THR A 84 -27.16 -9.95 23.30
C THR A 84 -26.81 -10.03 21.82
N VAL A 85 -26.24 -11.15 21.39
CA VAL A 85 -26.05 -11.41 19.95
C VAL A 85 -27.41 -11.55 19.25
N ASP A 86 -28.42 -12.10 19.91
CA ASP A 86 -29.80 -12.16 19.42
C ASP A 86 -30.41 -10.77 19.11
N ASP A 87 -30.14 -9.77 19.95
CA ASP A 87 -30.61 -8.40 19.74
C ASP A 87 -29.93 -7.77 18.50
N LEU A 88 -28.63 -8.06 18.31
CA LEU A 88 -27.89 -7.64 17.12
C LEU A 88 -28.43 -8.33 15.86
N GLU A 89 -28.76 -9.61 15.93
CA GLU A 89 -29.37 -10.36 14.83
C GLU A 89 -30.78 -9.84 14.50
N HIS A 90 -31.59 -9.54 15.52
CA HIS A 90 -32.91 -8.97 15.36
C HIS A 90 -32.86 -7.63 14.62
N TYR A 91 -31.96 -6.72 15.05
CA TYR A 91 -31.73 -5.46 14.38
C TYR A 91 -31.22 -5.66 12.93
N ALA A 92 -30.26 -6.57 12.73
CA ALA A 92 -29.72 -6.87 11.42
C ALA A 92 -30.81 -7.31 10.43
N ARG A 93 -31.75 -8.16 10.86
CA ARG A 93 -32.84 -8.70 10.03
C ARG A 93 -34.01 -7.74 9.82
N THR A 94 -34.39 -6.97 10.84
CA THR A 94 -35.64 -6.19 10.83
C THR A 94 -35.44 -4.69 10.65
N GLY A 95 -34.26 -4.18 11.00
CA GLY A 95 -33.98 -2.74 11.12
C GLY A 95 -34.61 -2.10 12.36
N GLU A 96 -35.35 -2.85 13.17
CA GLU A 96 -35.94 -2.37 14.42
C GLU A 96 -34.89 -2.44 15.54
N VAL A 97 -34.69 -1.32 16.25
CA VAL A 97 -33.70 -1.23 17.33
C VAL A 97 -34.30 -1.76 18.64
N PRO A 98 -33.78 -2.86 19.22
CA PRO A 98 -34.25 -3.38 20.51
C PRO A 98 -34.05 -2.41 21.67
N ASP A 99 -34.83 -2.56 22.74
CA ASP A 99 -34.78 -1.69 23.92
C ASP A 99 -33.38 -1.63 24.57
N SER A 100 -32.66 -2.76 24.59
CA SER A 100 -31.28 -2.89 25.08
C SER A 100 -30.26 -2.08 24.27
N MET A 101 -30.61 -1.70 23.04
CA MET A 101 -29.75 -1.05 22.06
C MET A 101 -30.12 0.41 21.78
N GLN A 102 -31.21 0.92 22.36
CA GLN A 102 -31.70 2.29 22.11
C GLN A 102 -30.65 3.38 22.39
N MET A 103 -29.78 3.16 23.38
CA MET A 103 -28.69 4.10 23.71
C MET A 103 -27.65 4.25 22.58
N TYR A 104 -27.61 3.30 21.64
CA TYR A 104 -26.74 3.30 20.48
C TYR A 104 -27.46 3.69 19.18
N GLY A 105 -28.72 4.14 19.24
CA GLY A 105 -29.51 4.52 18.07
C GLY A 105 -28.85 5.54 17.15
N TRP A 106 -27.89 6.32 17.65
CA TRP A 106 -27.09 7.26 16.86
C TRP A 106 -26.07 6.58 15.92
N VAL A 107 -25.65 5.35 16.23
CA VAL A 107 -24.78 4.51 15.38
C VAL A 107 -25.59 3.51 14.56
N LEU A 108 -26.73 3.03 15.07
CA LEU A 108 -27.59 2.02 14.44
C LEU A 108 -28.37 2.58 13.25
N ASN A 109 -27.66 2.88 12.16
CA ASN A 109 -28.19 3.33 10.88
C ASN A 109 -28.15 2.23 9.81
N GLU A 110 -28.65 2.51 8.61
CA GLU A 110 -28.67 1.54 7.51
C GLU A 110 -27.28 0.96 7.15
N GLN A 111 -26.20 1.71 7.34
CA GLN A 111 -24.84 1.22 7.08
C GLN A 111 -24.41 0.19 8.13
N THR A 112 -24.71 0.43 9.41
CA THR A 112 -24.44 -0.53 10.48
C THR A 112 -25.28 -1.79 10.32
N GLN A 113 -26.55 -1.65 9.96
CA GLN A 113 -27.40 -2.79 9.62
C GLN A 113 -26.80 -3.60 8.47
N ARG A 114 -26.38 -2.94 7.38
CA ARG A 114 -25.71 -3.56 6.23
C ARG A 114 -24.42 -4.28 6.64
N ALA A 115 -23.60 -3.70 7.51
CA ALA A 115 -22.36 -4.31 7.97
C ALA A 115 -22.59 -5.62 8.76
N LEU A 116 -23.65 -5.68 9.57
CA LEU A 116 -24.02 -6.88 10.34
C LEU A 116 -24.50 -8.03 9.45
N ILE A 117 -25.22 -7.73 8.36
CA ILE A 117 -25.73 -8.73 7.41
C ILE A 117 -24.77 -9.01 6.25
N ASN A 118 -23.68 -8.24 6.12
CA ASN A 118 -22.74 -8.41 5.03
C ASN A 118 -22.00 -9.75 5.19
N ARG A 119 -21.83 -10.46 4.07
CA ARG A 119 -21.20 -11.78 4.05
C ARG A 119 -20.09 -11.82 3.02
N VAL A 120 -18.99 -12.47 3.36
CA VAL A 120 -17.96 -12.81 2.39
C VAL A 120 -18.32 -14.17 1.78
N PRO A 121 -18.74 -14.24 0.49
CA PRO A 121 -19.26 -15.47 -0.10
C PRO A 121 -18.11 -16.43 -0.40
N VAL A 122 -17.82 -17.31 0.55
CA VAL A 122 -16.77 -18.34 0.42
C VAL A 122 -17.34 -19.66 0.92
N SER A 123 -17.06 -20.76 0.21
CA SER A 123 -17.43 -22.09 0.71
C SER A 123 -16.67 -22.42 1.99
N ALA A 124 -17.30 -23.10 2.94
CA ALA A 124 -16.71 -23.44 4.24
C ALA A 124 -15.30 -24.05 4.18
N ALA A 125 -15.04 -24.90 3.17
CA ALA A 125 -13.73 -25.51 2.98
C ALA A 125 -12.66 -24.50 2.53
N VAL A 126 -13.03 -23.55 1.66
CA VAL A 126 -12.14 -22.51 1.15
C VAL A 126 -11.97 -21.39 2.18
N GLY A 127 -13.04 -21.02 2.90
CA GLY A 127 -13.01 -20.00 3.95
C GLY A 127 -12.07 -20.38 5.09
N ARG A 128 -12.19 -21.62 5.59
CA ARG A 128 -11.30 -22.12 6.64
C ARG A 128 -9.84 -22.16 6.20
N GLN A 129 -9.58 -22.52 4.95
CA GLN A 129 -8.21 -22.53 4.43
C GLN A 129 -7.67 -21.10 4.33
N LEU A 130 -8.43 -20.16 3.73
CA LEU A 130 -8.04 -18.75 3.59
C LEU A 130 -7.75 -18.08 4.94
N VAL A 131 -8.59 -18.31 5.95
CA VAL A 131 -8.35 -17.79 7.30
C VAL A 131 -7.08 -18.39 7.88
N ASN A 132 -6.87 -19.71 7.78
CA ASN A 132 -5.64 -20.32 8.27
C ASN A 132 -4.37 -19.76 7.58
N ASP A 133 -4.39 -19.56 6.27
CA ASP A 133 -3.22 -19.02 5.57
C ASP A 133 -2.97 -17.54 5.88
N LEU A 134 -4.04 -16.75 6.01
CA LEU A 134 -3.95 -15.37 6.47
C LEU A 134 -3.34 -15.31 7.87
N LEU A 135 -3.90 -16.06 8.83
CA LEU A 135 -3.52 -16.03 10.25
C LEU A 135 -2.11 -16.60 10.52
N ASN A 136 -1.60 -17.46 9.64
CA ASN A 136 -0.22 -17.97 9.68
C ASN A 136 0.78 -17.08 8.92
N SER A 137 0.35 -15.95 8.36
CA SER A 137 1.22 -14.99 7.67
C SER A 137 1.57 -13.79 8.55
N SER A 138 2.60 -13.04 8.15
CA SER A 138 2.93 -11.75 8.80
C SER A 138 1.81 -10.71 8.69
N ALA A 139 0.92 -10.83 7.70
CA ALA A 139 -0.27 -9.99 7.58
C ALA A 139 -1.33 -10.39 8.60
N GLY A 140 -1.48 -11.68 8.88
CA GLY A 140 -2.34 -12.21 9.94
C GLY A 140 -1.89 -11.79 11.33
N ASP A 141 -0.58 -11.78 11.60
CA ASP A 141 -0.01 -11.26 12.85
C ASP A 141 -0.52 -9.84 13.15
N ARG A 142 -0.47 -8.97 12.13
CA ARG A 142 -0.90 -7.57 12.25
C ARG A 142 -2.40 -7.45 12.38
N PHE A 143 -3.15 -8.21 11.57
CA PHE A 143 -4.61 -8.24 11.62
C PHE A 143 -5.13 -8.64 13.01
N LEU A 144 -4.57 -9.71 13.59
CA LEU A 144 -4.92 -10.15 14.94
C LEU A 144 -4.56 -9.12 16.01
N GLN A 145 -3.41 -8.47 15.89
CA GLN A 145 -3.02 -7.40 16.82
C GLN A 145 -4.01 -6.22 16.78
N THR A 146 -4.46 -5.83 15.59
CA THR A 146 -5.48 -4.78 15.43
C THR A 146 -6.82 -5.18 16.02
N LEU A 147 -7.25 -6.43 15.83
CA LEU A 147 -8.48 -6.93 16.45
C LEU A 147 -8.39 -6.95 17.98
N GLN A 148 -7.23 -7.19 18.59
CA GLN A 148 -7.04 -7.11 20.04
C GLN A 148 -7.20 -5.70 20.61
N GLU A 149 -6.89 -4.66 19.81
CA GLU A 149 -7.08 -3.27 20.23
C GLU A 149 -8.56 -2.89 20.26
N VAL A 150 -9.35 -3.46 19.34
CA VAL A 150 -10.81 -3.26 19.27
C VAL A 150 -11.59 -4.19 20.21
N LEU A 151 -11.04 -5.37 20.47
CA LEU A 151 -11.61 -6.41 21.32
C LEU A 151 -10.74 -6.57 22.58
N PRO A 152 -10.76 -5.60 23.51
CA PRO A 152 -9.91 -5.64 24.69
C PRO A 152 -10.27 -6.85 25.56
N GLY A 153 -9.26 -7.61 25.97
CA GLY A 153 -9.42 -8.82 26.77
C GLY A 153 -9.45 -10.12 25.95
N SER A 154 -9.52 -10.03 24.62
CA SER A 154 -9.36 -11.17 23.73
C SER A 154 -7.90 -11.58 23.59
N THR A 155 -7.60 -12.87 23.70
CA THR A 155 -6.28 -13.40 23.39
C THR A 155 -6.14 -13.68 21.90
N ARG A 156 -4.90 -13.88 21.45
CA ARG A 156 -4.62 -14.19 20.05
C ARG A 156 -5.23 -15.52 19.64
N ASP A 157 -5.22 -16.49 20.55
CA ASP A 157 -5.79 -17.82 20.34
C ASP A 157 -7.33 -17.74 20.25
N ASP A 158 -7.96 -16.86 21.04
CA ASP A 158 -9.42 -16.64 20.98
C ASP A 158 -9.84 -16.10 19.60
N LEU A 159 -9.14 -15.08 19.11
CA LEU A 159 -9.38 -14.50 17.79
C LEU A 159 -9.12 -15.51 16.66
N TYR A 160 -8.06 -16.32 16.81
CA TYR A 160 -7.72 -17.35 15.83
C TYR A 160 -8.82 -18.41 15.72
N ALA A 161 -9.31 -18.90 16.86
CA ALA A 161 -10.38 -19.88 16.92
C ALA A 161 -11.67 -19.30 16.33
N ALA A 162 -12.11 -18.14 16.81
CA ALA A 162 -13.33 -17.46 16.34
C ALA A 162 -13.34 -17.24 14.82
N LEU A 163 -12.24 -16.77 14.23
CA LEU A 163 -12.15 -16.55 12.78
C LEU A 163 -12.16 -17.86 11.99
N THR A 164 -11.50 -18.90 12.50
CA THR A 164 -11.40 -20.21 11.83
C THR A 164 -12.74 -20.93 11.84
N ASP A 165 -13.45 -20.85 12.96
CA ASP A 165 -14.76 -21.46 13.16
C ASP A 165 -15.86 -20.65 12.46
N ALA A 166 -15.82 -19.32 12.50
CA ALA A 166 -16.74 -18.50 11.70
C ALA A 166 -16.57 -18.73 10.19
N ALA A 167 -15.34 -18.96 9.71
CA ALA A 167 -15.08 -19.28 8.31
C ALA A 167 -15.49 -20.71 7.91
N ALA A 168 -15.86 -21.56 8.88
CA ALA A 168 -16.43 -22.88 8.65
C ALA A 168 -17.93 -22.85 8.31
N HIS A 169 -18.61 -21.73 8.50
CA HIS A 169 -20.04 -21.63 8.27
C HIS A 169 -20.41 -21.79 6.79
N SER A 170 -21.56 -22.41 6.54
CA SER A 170 -22.11 -22.59 5.18
C SER A 170 -22.53 -21.27 4.54
N ASP A 171 -22.80 -20.25 5.35
CA ASP A 171 -23.31 -18.95 4.93
C ASP A 171 -22.18 -17.93 4.63
N GLY A 172 -20.91 -18.36 4.78
CA GLY A 172 -19.72 -17.54 4.59
C GLY A 172 -19.28 -16.83 5.87
N LEU A 173 -18.20 -16.03 5.78
CA LEU A 173 -17.70 -15.27 6.91
C LEU A 173 -18.57 -14.02 7.12
N THR A 174 -19.20 -13.92 8.29
CA THR A 174 -20.05 -12.79 8.71
C THR A 174 -19.59 -12.25 10.07
N LEU A 175 -19.90 -10.98 10.35
CA LEU A 175 -19.60 -10.39 11.66
C LEU A 175 -20.39 -11.07 12.79
N LEU A 176 -21.67 -11.38 12.55
CA LEU A 176 -22.50 -12.12 13.51
C LEU A 176 -21.95 -13.53 13.76
N GLY A 177 -21.58 -14.26 12.70
CA GLY A 177 -20.98 -15.60 12.84
C GLY A 177 -19.63 -15.59 13.55
N PHE A 178 -18.85 -14.51 13.43
CA PHE A 178 -17.62 -14.32 14.21
C PHE A 178 -17.90 -14.08 15.70
N LEU A 179 -18.94 -13.30 16.03
CA LEU A 179 -19.33 -13.05 17.42
C LEU A 179 -19.92 -14.32 18.04
N GLU A 180 -20.73 -15.08 17.29
CA GLU A 180 -21.29 -16.37 17.73
C GLU A 180 -20.19 -17.40 18.01
N GLU A 181 -19.17 -17.51 17.17
CA GLU A 181 -18.08 -18.48 17.36
C GLU A 181 -16.98 -18.00 18.32
N PHE A 182 -17.20 -16.90 19.04
CA PHE A 182 -16.21 -16.37 19.96
C PHE A 182 -16.06 -17.29 21.19
N PRO A 183 -14.84 -17.75 21.56
CA PRO A 183 -14.64 -18.80 22.58
C PRO A 183 -14.98 -18.43 24.04
N GLN A 184 -15.50 -17.24 24.29
CA GLN A 184 -15.79 -16.72 25.63
C GLN A 184 -17.29 -16.38 25.75
N ASP A 185 -17.85 -16.51 26.95
CA ASP A 185 -19.26 -16.22 27.27
C ASP A 185 -19.70 -14.78 26.89
N GLY A 186 -18.75 -13.88 26.70
CA GLY A 186 -19.00 -12.58 26.08
C GLY A 186 -17.74 -11.92 25.54
N VAL A 187 -17.93 -11.04 24.57
CA VAL A 187 -16.85 -10.27 23.94
C VAL A 187 -17.04 -8.78 24.21
N THR A 188 -15.96 -8.10 24.62
CA THR A 188 -15.99 -6.64 24.76
C THR A 188 -15.56 -6.00 23.45
N VAL A 189 -16.38 -5.10 22.92
CA VAL A 189 -16.09 -4.28 21.74
C VAL A 189 -15.91 -2.85 22.20
N ASP A 190 -14.69 -2.32 22.11
CA ASP A 190 -14.41 -0.92 22.41
C ASP A 190 -14.76 -0.07 21.18
N LEU A 191 -15.96 0.53 21.18
CA LEU A 191 -16.42 1.40 20.11
C LEU A 191 -15.49 2.60 19.89
N SER A 192 -14.81 3.10 20.92
CA SER A 192 -13.84 4.18 20.74
C SER A 192 -12.67 3.69 19.86
N ALA A 193 -12.21 2.46 20.10
CA ALA A 193 -11.22 1.79 19.27
C ALA A 193 -11.79 1.36 17.90
N VAL A 194 -13.06 0.97 17.79
CA VAL A 194 -13.74 0.72 16.51
C VAL A 194 -13.80 1.99 15.69
N PHE A 195 -14.20 3.13 16.27
CA PHE A 195 -14.26 4.41 15.57
C PHE A 195 -12.87 4.89 15.17
N GLN A 196 -11.88 4.69 16.04
CA GLN A 196 -10.49 4.94 15.71
C GLN A 196 -10.04 4.04 14.54
N LEU A 197 -10.23 2.73 14.64
CA LEU A 197 -9.94 1.77 13.58
C LEU A 197 -10.67 2.11 12.27
N ALA A 198 -11.97 2.38 12.32
CA ALA A 198 -12.80 2.74 11.19
C ALA A 198 -12.37 4.07 10.55
N SER A 199 -11.96 5.04 11.39
CA SER A 199 -11.37 6.30 10.91
C SER A 199 -9.99 6.09 10.27
N GLU A 200 -9.31 4.99 10.59
CA GLU A 200 -8.01 4.60 10.06
C GLU A 200 -8.10 3.44 9.03
N MET A 201 -9.30 2.95 8.73
CA MET A 201 -9.55 1.86 7.77
C MET A 201 -9.33 2.36 6.35
N ASN A 202 -8.12 2.15 5.85
CA ASN A 202 -7.79 2.37 4.45
C ASN A 202 -8.14 1.11 3.64
N LEU A 203 -9.40 0.99 3.19
CA LEU A 203 -9.84 -0.16 2.40
C LEU A 203 -9.02 -0.34 1.10
N PRO A 204 -8.67 0.74 0.35
CA PRO A 204 -7.78 0.64 -0.80
C PRO A 204 -6.36 0.13 -0.49
N TYR A 205 -5.84 0.40 0.72
CA TYR A 205 -4.57 -0.17 1.18
C TYR A 205 -4.66 -1.69 1.34
N TRP A 206 -5.74 -2.20 1.94
CA TRP A 206 -5.94 -3.64 2.10
C TRP A 206 -6.13 -4.36 0.76
N GLN A 207 -6.82 -3.72 -0.19
CA GLN A 207 -6.86 -4.20 -1.58
C GLN A 207 -5.45 -4.32 -2.17
N SER A 208 -4.59 -3.33 -1.95
CA SER A 208 -3.20 -3.34 -2.41
C SER A 208 -2.36 -4.46 -1.76
N GLN A 209 -2.59 -4.75 -0.48
CA GLN A 209 -1.95 -5.87 0.21
C GLN A 209 -2.36 -7.22 -0.37
N SER A 210 -3.64 -7.40 -0.68
CA SER A 210 -4.14 -8.64 -1.29
C SER A 210 -3.47 -8.98 -2.63
N LEU A 211 -3.00 -7.95 -3.35
CA LEU A 211 -2.42 -8.10 -4.69
C LEU A 211 -0.92 -8.44 -4.67
N SER A 212 -0.25 -8.30 -3.52
CA SER A 212 1.21 -8.39 -3.43
C SER A 212 1.76 -9.76 -3.86
N SER A 213 1.09 -10.85 -3.51
CA SER A 213 1.49 -12.22 -3.91
C SER A 213 1.31 -12.46 -5.41
N VAL A 214 0.20 -12.00 -5.99
CA VAL A 214 -0.07 -12.10 -7.42
C VAL A 214 0.93 -11.27 -8.22
N LEU A 215 1.24 -10.05 -7.78
CA LEU A 215 2.29 -9.21 -8.38
C LEU A 215 3.65 -9.89 -8.31
N GLU A 216 3.97 -10.50 -7.17
CA GLU A 216 5.24 -11.21 -7.02
C GLU A 216 5.32 -12.35 -8.02
N GLN A 217 4.27 -13.16 -8.15
CA GLN A 217 4.24 -14.29 -9.05
C GLN A 217 4.29 -13.87 -10.53
N GLU A 218 3.38 -12.99 -10.95
CA GLU A 218 3.18 -12.63 -12.36
C GLU A 218 4.30 -11.74 -12.93
N LEU A 219 4.94 -10.93 -12.08
CA LEU A 219 6.01 -10.03 -12.53
C LEU A 219 7.42 -10.65 -12.43
N THR A 220 7.57 -11.82 -11.79
CA THR A 220 8.86 -12.51 -11.67
C THR A 220 9.35 -13.04 -13.02
N VAL A 221 10.63 -12.83 -13.31
CA VAL A 221 11.30 -13.35 -14.51
C VAL A 221 12.22 -14.54 -14.20
N PRO A 222 12.30 -15.58 -15.06
CA PRO A 222 13.05 -16.82 -14.78
C PRO A 222 14.58 -16.67 -14.73
N GLN A 223 15.15 -15.67 -15.41
CA GLN A 223 16.59 -15.42 -15.42
C GLN A 223 16.88 -13.96 -15.09
N VAL A 224 17.76 -13.76 -14.12
CA VAL A 224 18.45 -12.47 -13.94
C VAL A 224 19.50 -12.38 -15.04
N ALA A 225 19.34 -11.41 -15.94
CA ALA A 225 20.23 -11.24 -17.08
C ALA A 225 21.68 -10.97 -16.63
N SER A 226 22.65 -11.44 -17.40
CA SER A 226 24.04 -11.01 -17.25
C SER A 226 24.19 -9.59 -17.80
N PHE A 227 24.45 -8.62 -16.92
CA PHE A 227 24.74 -7.24 -17.32
C PHE A 227 26.19 -7.10 -17.77
N THR A 228 26.48 -6.15 -18.66
CA THR A 228 27.85 -5.92 -19.13
C THR A 228 28.80 -5.66 -17.97
N THR A 229 29.92 -6.39 -17.97
CA THR A 229 30.98 -6.32 -16.96
C THR A 229 31.78 -5.03 -17.12
N GLY A 230 31.30 -3.93 -16.52
CA GLY A 230 32.06 -2.68 -16.50
C GLY A 230 31.30 -1.41 -16.15
N ILE A 231 29.98 -1.48 -15.96
CA ILE A 231 29.16 -0.34 -15.56
C ILE A 231 28.23 -0.80 -14.45
N ASP A 232 28.30 -0.12 -13.31
CA ASP A 232 27.31 -0.24 -12.25
C ASP A 232 26.63 1.13 -12.12
N PRO A 233 25.39 1.28 -12.64
CA PRO A 233 24.71 2.57 -12.64
C PRO A 233 24.24 2.96 -11.23
N THR A 234 24.34 2.09 -10.23
CA THR A 234 24.04 2.45 -8.83
C THR A 234 25.19 3.20 -8.17
N LYS A 235 26.42 3.07 -8.68
CA LYS A 235 27.57 3.79 -8.14
C LYS A 235 27.48 5.27 -8.48
N PRO A 236 27.92 6.16 -7.57
CA PRO A 236 28.12 7.57 -7.91
C PRO A 236 29.04 7.70 -9.14
N GLY A 237 28.73 8.66 -10.00
CA GLY A 237 29.59 8.98 -11.13
C GLY A 237 30.92 9.57 -10.69
N ASN A 238 31.84 9.71 -11.63
CA ASN A 238 33.20 10.18 -11.38
C ASN A 238 33.31 11.70 -11.19
N GLN A 239 32.19 12.44 -11.21
CA GLN A 239 32.19 13.89 -11.13
C GLN A 239 31.97 14.38 -9.71
N TRP A 240 32.70 15.44 -9.34
CA TRP A 240 32.41 16.19 -8.12
C TRP A 240 31.13 17.01 -8.28
N VAL A 241 30.21 16.85 -7.31
CA VAL A 241 28.92 17.56 -7.27
C VAL A 241 29.05 18.86 -6.49
N ARG A 242 28.59 19.94 -7.09
CA ARG A 242 28.32 21.23 -6.43
C ARG A 242 26.84 21.29 -6.11
N GLU A 243 26.54 21.87 -4.96
CA GLU A 243 25.19 22.11 -4.45
C GLU A 243 25.09 23.60 -4.11
N ARG A 244 24.03 24.27 -4.58
CA ARG A 244 23.74 25.66 -4.24
C ARG A 244 22.25 25.85 -4.10
N THR A 245 21.83 26.39 -2.96
CA THR A 245 20.45 26.85 -2.79
C THR A 245 20.25 28.20 -3.47
N LEU A 246 19.21 28.30 -4.29
CA LEU A 246 18.67 29.51 -4.87
C LEU A 246 17.34 29.82 -4.18
N THR A 247 16.96 31.09 -4.16
CA THR A 247 15.64 31.54 -3.73
C THR A 247 15.06 32.35 -4.87
N LEU A 248 14.10 31.77 -5.58
CA LEU A 248 13.45 32.40 -6.72
C LEU A 248 12.19 33.12 -6.24
N HIS A 249 11.89 34.27 -6.83
CA HIS A 249 10.74 35.08 -6.45
C HIS A 249 9.82 35.27 -7.65
N ASP A 250 8.73 34.51 -7.66
CA ASP A 250 7.64 34.70 -8.61
C ASP A 250 6.79 35.88 -8.12
N ARG A 251 7.06 37.06 -8.68
CA ARG A 251 6.39 38.31 -8.27
C ARG A 251 4.93 38.35 -8.70
N ASP A 252 4.59 37.68 -9.80
CA ASP A 252 3.24 37.70 -10.34
C ASP A 252 2.30 36.86 -9.46
N ARG A 253 2.78 35.70 -9.00
CA ARG A 253 2.03 34.80 -8.10
C ARG A 253 2.33 35.04 -6.61
N HIS A 254 3.22 35.98 -6.29
CA HIS A 254 3.65 36.28 -4.91
C HIS A 254 4.24 35.07 -4.16
N ARG A 255 4.99 34.22 -4.88
CA ARG A 255 5.58 32.99 -4.34
C ARG A 255 7.09 33.13 -4.20
N THR A 256 7.62 32.63 -3.09
CA THR A 256 9.07 32.49 -2.89
C THR A 256 9.42 31.01 -2.92
N ILE A 257 10.23 30.60 -3.89
CA ILE A 257 10.48 29.20 -4.25
C ILE A 257 11.95 28.89 -3.95
N PRO A 258 12.25 28.21 -2.82
CA PRO A 258 13.57 27.65 -2.57
C PRO A 258 13.90 26.52 -3.55
N VAL A 259 15.12 26.51 -4.07
CA VAL A 259 15.59 25.49 -5.03
C VAL A 259 17.00 25.07 -4.66
N ASP A 260 17.25 23.77 -4.49
CA ASP A 260 18.60 23.24 -4.41
C ASP A 260 19.05 22.82 -5.81
N LEU A 261 20.04 23.52 -6.35
CA LEU A 261 20.66 23.24 -7.64
C LEU A 261 21.91 22.38 -7.45
N TYR A 262 21.94 21.22 -8.09
CA TYR A 262 23.05 20.27 -8.09
C TYR A 262 23.63 20.16 -9.50
N TRP A 263 24.95 20.32 -9.64
CA TRP A 263 25.62 20.17 -10.94
C TRP A 263 27.07 19.77 -10.77
N SER A 264 27.70 19.29 -11.85
CA SER A 264 29.12 18.97 -11.86
C SER A 264 29.97 19.91 -12.72
N ARG A 265 31.27 19.99 -12.39
CA ARG A 265 32.22 20.83 -13.13
C ARG A 265 32.36 20.40 -14.59
N HIS A 266 32.35 19.11 -14.88
CA HIS A 266 32.36 18.55 -16.24
C HIS A 266 31.01 17.89 -16.58
N GLY A 267 29.91 18.56 -16.23
CA GLY A 267 28.55 18.14 -16.62
C GLY A 267 28.36 18.05 -18.13
N TYR A 268 27.29 17.37 -18.55
CA TYR A 268 26.92 17.25 -19.95
C TYR A 268 26.69 18.61 -20.58
N SER A 269 27.39 18.88 -21.68
CA SER A 269 26.99 19.94 -22.58
C SER A 269 25.75 19.50 -23.33
N GLY A 270 24.59 20.08 -22.99
CA GLY A 270 23.30 19.76 -23.62
C GLY A 270 22.67 18.43 -23.20
N GLY A 271 22.99 17.92 -22.00
CA GLY A 271 22.20 16.84 -21.39
C GLY A 271 20.95 17.41 -20.70
N PRO A 272 19.87 16.63 -20.53
CA PRO A 272 18.64 17.13 -19.95
C PRO A 272 18.83 17.68 -18.54
N THR A 273 18.11 18.75 -18.23
CA THR A 273 17.96 19.20 -16.84
C THR A 273 16.95 18.29 -16.14
N VAL A 274 17.27 17.84 -14.94
CA VAL A 274 16.35 17.06 -14.10
C VAL A 274 15.70 17.97 -13.08
N VAL A 275 14.37 17.96 -12.99
CA VAL A 275 13.63 18.66 -11.94
C VAL A 275 13.07 17.64 -10.96
N ILE A 276 13.20 17.90 -9.66
CA ILE A 276 12.63 17.05 -8.60
C ILE A 276 11.53 17.81 -7.86
N SER A 277 10.32 17.25 -7.86
CA SER A 277 9.16 17.77 -7.10
C SER A 277 8.79 16.83 -5.94
N HIS A 278 8.73 17.37 -4.73
CA HIS A 278 8.48 16.61 -3.49
C HIS A 278 7.00 16.28 -3.26
N GLY A 279 6.66 15.33 -2.39
CA GLY A 279 5.27 15.08 -1.97
C GLY A 279 4.67 16.15 -1.05
N PHE A 280 3.38 16.05 -0.73
CA PHE A 280 2.76 16.92 0.28
C PHE A 280 3.45 16.75 1.65
N GLY A 281 3.74 17.85 2.34
CA GLY A 281 4.38 17.83 3.66
C GLY A 281 5.86 17.42 3.66
N ALA A 282 6.48 17.34 2.47
CA ALA A 282 7.91 17.11 2.27
C ALA A 282 8.62 18.39 1.80
N ASP A 283 9.90 18.30 1.46
CA ASP A 283 10.68 19.43 0.94
C ASP A 283 11.67 19.01 -0.15
N ARG A 284 12.40 19.98 -0.70
CA ARG A 284 13.38 19.80 -1.79
C ARG A 284 14.52 18.81 -1.48
N ARG A 285 14.68 18.38 -0.22
CA ARG A 285 15.72 17.42 0.19
C ARG A 285 15.19 15.99 0.26
N PHE A 286 13.89 15.75 0.05
CA PHE A 286 13.27 14.43 0.13
C PHE A 286 13.93 13.38 -0.78
N LEU A 287 14.46 13.76 -1.95
CA LEU A 287 15.20 12.88 -2.86
C LEU A 287 16.66 13.36 -3.05
N LYS A 288 17.28 13.92 -2.00
CA LYS A 288 18.63 14.49 -2.08
C LYS A 288 19.67 13.46 -2.51
N TYR A 289 19.61 12.23 -2.01
CA TYR A 289 20.48 11.14 -2.45
C TYR A 289 20.43 10.93 -3.98
N LEU A 290 19.24 11.00 -4.58
CA LEU A 290 19.03 10.81 -6.02
C LEU A 290 19.51 12.03 -6.82
N ALA A 291 19.25 13.24 -6.33
CA ALA A 291 19.74 14.48 -6.93
C ALA A 291 21.27 14.49 -7.04
N ARG A 292 21.96 14.15 -5.94
CA ARG A 292 23.43 14.05 -5.91
C ARG A 292 23.94 12.94 -6.82
N HIS A 293 23.25 11.80 -6.85
CA HIS A 293 23.61 10.69 -7.73
C HIS A 293 23.56 11.10 -9.21
N LEU A 294 22.45 11.66 -9.69
CA LEU A 294 22.31 12.10 -11.08
C LEU A 294 23.31 13.22 -11.42
N ALA A 295 23.53 14.17 -10.50
CA ALA A 295 24.52 15.24 -10.71
C ALA A 295 25.97 14.71 -10.80
N SER A 296 26.30 13.67 -10.05
CA SER A 296 27.62 13.00 -10.11
C SER A 296 27.88 12.29 -11.44
N HIS A 297 26.81 11.98 -12.18
CA HIS A 297 26.85 11.42 -13.52
C HIS A 297 26.83 12.47 -14.63
N GLY A 298 26.80 13.76 -14.29
CA GLY A 298 26.95 14.86 -15.24
C GLY A 298 25.69 15.68 -15.50
N PHE A 299 24.53 15.30 -14.95
CA PHE A 299 23.29 16.08 -15.13
C PHE A 299 23.26 17.33 -14.24
N THR A 300 22.48 18.32 -14.64
CA THR A 300 22.06 19.38 -13.72
C THR A 300 20.72 18.99 -13.14
N VAL A 301 20.59 19.03 -11.81
CA VAL A 301 19.37 18.67 -11.09
C VAL A 301 18.90 19.87 -10.27
N ALA A 302 17.64 20.23 -10.38
CA ALA A 302 17.00 21.27 -9.60
C ALA A 302 15.87 20.67 -8.77
N ALA A 303 16.05 20.60 -7.45
CA ALA A 303 14.99 20.19 -6.53
C ALA A 303 14.34 21.45 -5.95
N LEU A 304 13.06 21.66 -6.21
CA LEU A 304 12.33 22.85 -5.76
C LEU A 304 11.39 22.54 -4.60
N GLU A 305 11.08 23.55 -3.81
CA GLU A 305 9.97 23.53 -2.87
C GLU A 305 8.73 24.21 -3.44
N HIS A 306 7.55 23.70 -3.07
CA HIS A 306 6.26 24.28 -3.40
C HIS A 306 5.66 24.96 -2.16
N PRO A 307 5.64 26.30 -2.10
CA PRO A 307 4.96 27.03 -1.04
C PRO A 307 3.48 26.64 -0.98
N GLY A 308 2.93 26.34 0.20
CA GLY A 308 1.53 25.93 0.33
C GLY A 308 1.31 24.42 0.38
N SER A 309 2.34 23.61 0.11
CA SER A 309 2.26 22.14 0.25
C SER A 309 3.55 21.49 0.77
N ASN A 310 4.55 22.29 1.17
CA ASN A 310 5.80 21.82 1.75
C ASN A 310 5.70 21.55 3.26
N VAL A 311 6.76 20.99 3.85
CA VAL A 311 6.82 20.68 5.29
C VAL A 311 6.61 21.90 6.18
N ALA A 312 7.06 23.09 5.75
CA ALA A 312 6.87 24.33 6.50
C ALA A 312 5.39 24.74 6.53
N TRP A 313 4.68 24.60 5.39
CA TRP A 313 3.23 24.78 5.33
C TRP A 313 2.49 23.82 6.26
N LEU A 314 2.76 22.51 6.14
CA LEU A 314 2.12 21.50 6.98
C LEU A 314 2.34 21.77 8.48
N ALA A 315 3.56 22.17 8.86
CA ALA A 315 3.84 22.57 10.23
C ALA A 315 3.04 23.81 10.67
N SER A 316 2.81 24.79 9.79
CA SER A 316 2.00 25.98 10.12
C SER A 316 0.53 25.63 10.34
N VAL A 317 -0.02 24.69 9.55
CA VAL A 317 -1.38 24.16 9.72
C VAL A 317 -1.50 23.40 11.04
N ILE A 318 -0.61 22.46 11.32
CA ILE A 318 -0.61 21.65 12.55
C ILE A 318 -0.49 22.53 13.82
N ASN A 319 0.28 23.62 13.74
CA ASN A 319 0.46 24.55 14.86
C ASN A 319 -0.66 25.60 14.99
N GLY A 320 -1.73 25.50 14.19
CA GLY A 320 -2.87 26.43 14.21
C GLY A 320 -2.52 27.86 13.80
N GLN A 321 -1.40 28.06 13.08
CA GLN A 321 -0.99 29.37 12.56
C GLN A 321 -1.79 29.75 11.31
N VAL A 322 -2.32 28.74 10.61
CA VAL A 322 -3.36 28.87 9.60
C VAL A 322 -4.66 28.45 10.28
N LEU A 323 -5.64 29.35 10.33
CA LEU A 323 -6.97 29.05 10.86
C LEU A 323 -7.68 28.15 9.85
N SER A 324 -7.60 26.82 10.04
CA SER A 324 -8.40 25.86 9.29
C SER A 324 -9.48 25.28 10.17
N ASP A 325 -10.72 25.74 10.00
CA ASP A 325 -11.87 25.20 10.73
C ASP A 325 -12.35 23.86 10.12
N GLN A 326 -11.77 23.43 8.99
CA GLN A 326 -12.10 22.21 8.24
C GLN A 326 -10.84 21.53 7.69
N PHE A 327 -10.82 20.18 7.65
CA PHE A 327 -9.72 19.38 7.07
C PHE A 327 -9.49 19.66 5.57
N ALA A 328 -10.50 20.24 4.88
CA ALA A 328 -10.45 20.67 3.48
C ALA A 328 -9.43 21.79 3.20
N GLU A 329 -8.93 22.49 4.23
CA GLU A 329 -7.95 23.58 4.08
C GLU A 329 -6.49 23.15 4.31
N VAL A 330 -6.24 21.85 4.54
CA VAL A 330 -4.89 21.30 4.80
C VAL A 330 -3.98 21.39 3.55
N LEU A 331 -4.57 21.19 2.37
CA LEU A 331 -3.93 21.40 1.07
C LEU A 331 -4.77 22.43 0.29
N PRO A 332 -4.25 23.63 -0.01
CA PRO A 332 -4.97 24.60 -0.82
C PRO A 332 -5.27 24.05 -2.22
N ALA A 333 -6.53 24.16 -2.67
CA ALA A 333 -6.97 23.72 -4.00
C ALA A 333 -6.08 24.28 -5.14
N THR A 334 -5.58 25.51 -4.97
CA THR A 334 -4.69 26.18 -5.93
C THR A 334 -3.37 25.45 -6.14
N GLU A 335 -2.91 24.58 -5.23
CA GLU A 335 -1.66 23.84 -5.38
C GLU A 335 -1.69 22.85 -6.57
N PHE A 336 -2.87 22.40 -6.99
CA PHE A 336 -2.98 21.61 -8.23
C PHE A 336 -2.63 22.44 -9.49
N ILE A 337 -2.79 23.77 -9.44
CA ILE A 337 -2.40 24.68 -10.53
C ILE A 337 -0.98 25.22 -10.28
N ASP A 338 -0.68 25.61 -9.05
CA ASP A 338 0.54 26.33 -8.70
C ASP A 338 1.79 25.46 -8.78
N ARG A 339 1.69 24.16 -8.45
CA ARG A 339 2.86 23.28 -8.46
C ARG A 339 3.42 23.03 -9.87
N PRO A 340 2.61 22.72 -10.89
CA PRO A 340 3.09 22.72 -12.27
C PRO A 340 3.65 24.07 -12.70
N ARG A 341 2.98 25.18 -12.34
CA ARG A 341 3.45 26.53 -12.66
C ARG A 341 4.78 26.89 -11.98
N ASP A 342 5.03 26.41 -10.76
CA ASP A 342 6.31 26.58 -10.07
C ASP A 342 7.45 25.91 -10.84
N VAL A 343 7.21 24.73 -11.42
CA VAL A 343 8.20 24.06 -12.27
C VAL A 343 8.42 24.83 -13.56
N SER A 344 7.36 25.26 -14.25
CA SER A 344 7.49 26.08 -15.47
C SER A 344 8.22 27.39 -15.21
N PHE A 345 7.95 28.05 -14.07
CA PHE A 345 8.65 29.25 -13.63
C PHE A 345 10.13 28.97 -13.35
N LEU A 346 10.45 27.92 -12.58
CA LEU A 346 11.82 27.47 -12.33
C LEU A 346 12.59 27.28 -13.64
N LEU A 347 12.01 26.61 -14.63
CA LEU A 347 12.66 26.36 -15.91
C LEU A 347 12.95 27.67 -16.67
N SER A 348 12.06 28.65 -16.60
CA SER A 348 12.30 29.97 -17.21
C SER A 348 13.42 30.72 -16.50
N GLU A 349 13.43 30.73 -15.16
CA GLU A 349 14.50 31.35 -14.36
C GLU A 349 15.86 30.66 -14.58
N LEU A 350 15.90 29.33 -14.64
CA LEU A 350 17.13 28.59 -14.92
C LEU A 350 17.67 28.88 -16.31
N ASN A 351 16.80 29.08 -17.31
CA ASN A 351 17.21 29.49 -18.65
C ASN A 351 17.88 30.87 -18.63
N GLU A 352 17.30 31.84 -17.92
CA GLU A 352 17.90 33.17 -17.77
C GLU A 352 19.25 33.12 -17.03
N ILE A 353 19.31 32.36 -15.93
CA ILE A 353 20.54 32.14 -15.16
C ILE A 353 21.63 31.51 -16.04
N ALA A 354 21.29 30.53 -16.87
CA ALA A 354 22.22 29.88 -17.79
C ALA A 354 22.74 30.87 -18.83
N GLN A 355 21.89 31.73 -19.39
CA GLN A 355 22.29 32.74 -20.37
C GLN A 355 23.25 33.78 -19.78
N GLN A 356 23.07 34.16 -18.51
CA GLN A 356 23.87 35.18 -17.83
C GLN A 356 25.14 34.62 -17.18
N SER A 357 25.16 33.34 -16.81
CA SER A 357 26.28 32.72 -16.10
C SER A 357 27.19 31.95 -17.04
N TYR A 358 28.42 32.45 -17.24
CA TYR A 358 29.47 31.73 -17.98
C TYR A 358 29.72 30.30 -17.44
N TYR A 359 29.50 30.06 -16.14
CA TYR A 359 29.72 28.77 -15.52
C TYR A 359 28.58 27.77 -15.70
N LEU A 360 27.36 28.24 -15.96
CA LEU A 360 26.15 27.42 -16.04
C LEU A 360 25.58 27.33 -17.46
N ARG A 361 25.98 28.20 -18.38
CA ARG A 361 25.47 28.27 -19.76
C ARG A 361 25.44 26.93 -20.48
N ASP A 362 26.52 26.15 -20.39
CA ASP A 362 26.63 24.86 -21.08
C ASP A 362 26.18 23.68 -20.21
N LYS A 363 25.57 23.94 -19.04
CA LYS A 363 25.21 22.89 -18.06
C LYS A 363 23.72 22.72 -17.88
N ILE A 364 22.95 23.74 -18.21
CA ILE A 364 21.51 23.76 -18.04
C ILE A 364 20.89 23.78 -19.44
N ASP A 365 20.29 22.66 -19.82
CA ASP A 365 19.38 22.61 -20.96
C ASP A 365 17.95 22.57 -20.44
N THR A 366 17.24 23.68 -20.57
CA THR A 366 15.84 23.78 -20.14
C THR A 366 14.86 23.40 -21.24
N ASN A 367 15.32 23.06 -22.46
CA ASN A 367 14.44 22.59 -23.53
C ASN A 367 14.25 21.07 -23.53
N ASN A 368 15.10 20.35 -22.81
CA ASN A 368 15.02 18.91 -22.60
C ASN A 368 15.00 18.64 -21.09
N VAL A 369 13.82 18.44 -20.52
CA VAL A 369 13.63 18.33 -19.07
C VAL A 369 13.05 16.97 -18.69
N VAL A 370 13.69 16.34 -17.70
CA VAL A 370 13.15 15.15 -17.02
C VAL A 370 12.57 15.59 -15.67
N VAL A 371 11.30 15.29 -15.40
CA VAL A 371 10.68 15.59 -14.09
C VAL A 371 10.55 14.31 -13.29
N ILE A 372 11.09 14.30 -12.05
CA ILE A 372 10.93 13.23 -11.08
C ILE A 372 10.05 13.76 -9.94
N GLY A 373 8.88 13.17 -9.76
CA GLY A 373 7.89 13.62 -8.81
C GLY A 373 7.52 12.53 -7.81
N HIS A 374 7.46 12.84 -6.52
CA HIS A 374 6.94 11.91 -5.49
C HIS A 374 5.54 12.32 -5.02
N SER A 375 4.60 11.38 -4.91
CA SER A 375 3.26 11.63 -4.37
C SER A 375 2.54 12.75 -5.12
N LEU A 376 2.24 13.88 -4.46
CA LEU A 376 1.72 15.09 -5.10
C LEU A 376 2.68 15.70 -6.15
N GLY A 377 3.98 15.46 -6.01
CA GLY A 377 4.97 15.74 -7.05
C GLY A 377 4.82 14.82 -8.27
N GLY A 378 4.36 13.59 -8.08
CA GLY A 378 4.02 12.66 -9.18
C GLY A 378 2.82 13.17 -10.00
N TYR A 379 1.79 13.69 -9.32
CA TYR A 379 0.73 14.48 -9.95
C TYR A 379 1.30 15.66 -10.75
N THR A 380 2.20 16.45 -10.12
CA THR A 380 2.83 17.62 -10.74
C THR A 380 3.54 17.23 -12.04
N ALA A 381 4.24 16.10 -12.07
CA ALA A 381 4.92 15.59 -13.25
C ALA A 381 3.94 15.20 -14.37
N LEU A 382 2.83 14.54 -14.05
CA LEU A 382 1.81 14.14 -15.01
C LEU A 382 1.05 15.34 -15.58
N ALA A 383 0.70 16.33 -14.76
CA ALA A 383 0.09 17.57 -15.22
C ALA A 383 1.02 18.33 -16.20
N LEU A 384 2.31 18.40 -15.90
CA LEU A 384 3.31 18.99 -16.81
C LEU A 384 3.47 18.21 -18.11
N ALA A 385 3.29 16.89 -18.07
CA ALA A 385 3.32 16.04 -19.26
C ALA A 385 2.07 16.20 -20.15
N GLY A 386 0.96 16.67 -19.57
CA GLY A 386 -0.27 17.01 -20.29
C GLY A 386 -1.54 16.34 -19.76
N ALA A 387 -1.50 15.62 -18.63
CA ALA A 387 -2.73 15.12 -18.02
C ALA A 387 -3.61 16.28 -17.55
N GLU A 388 -4.90 16.22 -17.88
CA GLU A 388 -5.90 17.24 -17.60
C GLU A 388 -6.79 16.79 -16.45
N LEU A 389 -7.09 17.72 -15.52
CA LEU A 389 -7.91 17.43 -14.36
C LEU A 389 -9.38 17.20 -14.75
N ASN A 390 -9.98 16.12 -14.27
CA ASN A 390 -11.42 15.88 -14.40
C ASN A 390 -12.16 16.29 -13.12
N LEU A 391 -12.33 17.61 -12.95
CA LEU A 391 -13.02 18.18 -11.79
C LEU A 391 -14.49 17.73 -11.66
N PRO A 392 -15.29 17.60 -12.74
CA PRO A 392 -16.66 17.08 -12.63
C PRO A 392 -16.73 15.69 -12.00
N ASN A 393 -15.93 14.73 -12.48
CA ASN A 393 -15.86 13.37 -11.93
C ASN A 393 -15.35 13.37 -10.48
N LEU A 394 -14.35 14.21 -10.18
CA LEU A 394 -13.83 14.35 -8.82
C LEU A 394 -14.90 14.87 -7.85
N ARG A 395 -15.71 15.86 -8.25
CA ARG A 395 -16.81 16.37 -7.42
C ARG A 395 -17.90 15.34 -7.21
N GLU A 396 -18.21 14.52 -8.21
CA GLU A 396 -19.16 13.41 -8.05
C GLU A 396 -18.66 12.41 -7.01
N PHE A 397 -17.38 12.02 -7.08
CA PHE A 397 -16.75 11.14 -6.11
C PHE A 397 -16.75 11.73 -4.69
N CYS A 398 -16.28 12.97 -4.53
CA CYS A 398 -16.14 13.59 -3.22
C CYS A 398 -17.48 13.94 -2.55
N ASN A 399 -18.55 14.16 -3.33
CA ASN A 399 -19.91 14.39 -2.80
C ASN A 399 -20.75 13.11 -2.69
N GLY A 400 -20.18 11.95 -3.04
CA GLY A 400 -20.86 10.66 -3.00
C GLY A 400 -21.18 10.18 -1.56
N PRO A 401 -22.16 9.27 -1.39
CA PRO A 401 -22.58 8.77 -0.08
C PRO A 401 -21.56 7.82 0.58
N ASP A 402 -20.62 7.24 -0.19
CA ASP A 402 -19.61 6.28 0.27
C ASP A 402 -18.27 6.96 0.61
N GLN A 403 -18.28 7.83 1.63
CA GLN A 403 -17.04 8.44 2.17
C GLN A 403 -16.31 7.53 3.18
N PHE A 404 -16.91 6.38 3.52
CA PHE A 404 -16.31 5.41 4.43
C PHE A 404 -15.20 4.62 3.70
N GLY A 405 -13.98 4.64 4.24
CA GLY A 405 -12.85 3.90 3.68
C GLY A 405 -11.98 4.65 2.67
N LEU A 406 -12.14 5.98 2.53
CA LEU A 406 -11.27 6.83 1.72
C LEU A 406 -9.80 6.77 2.21
N SER A 407 -8.86 6.72 1.27
CA SER A 407 -7.43 6.85 1.60
C SER A 407 -7.04 8.31 1.85
N VAL A 408 -5.88 8.54 2.46
CA VAL A 408 -5.33 9.90 2.64
C VAL A 408 -5.20 10.62 1.30
N ALA A 409 -4.78 9.91 0.24
CA ALA A 409 -4.73 10.44 -1.10
C ALA A 409 -6.10 10.87 -1.62
N ASP A 410 -7.17 10.13 -1.34
CA ASP A 410 -8.52 10.50 -1.81
C ASP A 410 -9.00 11.79 -1.13
N TRP A 411 -8.76 11.92 0.19
CA TRP A 411 -9.04 13.16 0.92
C TRP A 411 -8.28 14.36 0.37
N LEU A 412 -6.98 14.19 0.09
CA LEU A 412 -6.17 15.25 -0.50
C LEU A 412 -6.65 15.62 -1.91
N GLN A 413 -7.11 14.66 -2.72
CA GLN A 413 -7.70 14.94 -4.03
C GLN A 413 -8.97 15.77 -3.91
N CYS A 414 -9.82 15.46 -2.93
CA CYS A 414 -11.06 16.21 -2.71
C CYS A 414 -10.85 17.68 -2.37
N THR A 415 -9.65 18.12 -2.00
CA THR A 415 -9.36 19.57 -1.87
C THR A 415 -9.38 20.30 -3.22
N ALA A 416 -9.23 19.60 -4.35
CA ALA A 416 -9.29 20.21 -5.68
C ALA A 416 -10.72 20.54 -6.14
N VAL A 417 -11.77 20.10 -5.44
CA VAL A 417 -13.17 20.31 -5.84
C VAL A 417 -13.57 21.79 -5.93
N ASP A 418 -12.86 22.64 -5.19
CA ASP A 418 -13.09 24.09 -5.15
C ASP A 418 -12.49 24.84 -6.35
N LEU A 419 -11.74 24.15 -7.21
CA LEU A 419 -11.22 24.72 -8.45
C LEU A 419 -12.35 25.00 -9.46
N PRO A 420 -12.19 26.03 -10.31
CA PRO A 420 -13.10 26.25 -11.44
C PRO A 420 -12.92 25.18 -12.51
N ASP A 421 -13.99 24.87 -13.26
CA ASP A 421 -13.95 23.87 -14.34
C ASP A 421 -12.99 24.23 -15.47
N ASP A 422 -12.90 25.52 -15.79
CA ASP A 422 -11.96 26.02 -16.80
C ASP A 422 -10.59 26.27 -16.17
N LEU A 423 -9.67 25.34 -16.42
CA LEU A 423 -8.31 25.39 -15.92
C LEU A 423 -7.32 25.84 -17.00
N PRO A 424 -6.27 26.58 -16.61
CA PRO A 424 -5.19 26.89 -17.53
C PRO A 424 -4.48 25.61 -17.99
N ASN A 425 -3.99 25.59 -19.23
CA ASN A 425 -3.14 24.49 -19.69
C ASN A 425 -1.87 24.40 -18.83
N LEU A 426 -1.71 23.29 -18.11
CA LEU A 426 -0.59 23.03 -17.20
C LEU A 426 0.59 22.33 -17.87
N ARG A 427 0.43 21.89 -19.13
CA ARG A 427 1.47 21.20 -19.89
C ARG A 427 2.65 22.14 -20.16
N ASP A 428 3.86 21.63 -19.93
CA ASP A 428 5.10 22.30 -20.31
C ASP A 428 5.84 21.47 -21.37
N ARG A 429 5.93 21.99 -22.60
CA ARG A 429 6.53 21.28 -23.74
C ARG A 429 8.04 21.02 -23.58
N ARG A 430 8.69 21.69 -22.63
CA ARG A 430 10.09 21.44 -22.28
C ARG A 430 10.28 20.11 -21.54
N VAL A 431 9.22 19.59 -20.91
CA VAL A 431 9.23 18.30 -20.23
C VAL A 431 9.14 17.19 -21.27
N THR A 432 10.22 16.42 -21.39
CA THR A 432 10.37 15.36 -22.39
C THR A 432 10.28 13.97 -21.81
N ARG A 433 10.45 13.79 -20.48
CA ARG A 433 10.24 12.52 -19.77
C ARG A 433 9.80 12.75 -18.32
N ILE A 434 9.07 11.80 -17.76
CA ILE A 434 8.66 11.85 -16.35
C ILE A 434 8.90 10.54 -15.59
N VAL A 435 9.18 10.68 -14.30
CA VAL A 435 9.19 9.59 -13.31
C VAL A 435 8.23 9.96 -12.19
N ALA A 436 7.15 9.19 -12.02
CA ALA A 436 6.15 9.40 -10.98
C ALA A 436 6.32 8.32 -9.89
N LEU A 437 6.80 8.73 -8.72
CA LEU A 437 7.04 7.87 -7.56
C LEU A 437 5.84 7.91 -6.63
N ASN A 438 5.18 6.76 -6.41
CA ASN A 438 4.01 6.63 -5.55
C ASN A 438 2.97 7.74 -5.78
N PRO A 439 2.56 8.04 -7.04
CA PRO A 439 1.81 9.25 -7.37
C PRO A 439 0.45 9.32 -6.67
N LEU A 440 0.00 10.55 -6.41
CA LEU A 440 -1.33 10.88 -5.90
C LEU A 440 -2.18 11.38 -7.07
N ILE A 441 -2.89 10.48 -7.76
CA ILE A 441 -3.55 10.82 -9.03
C ILE A 441 -4.92 10.18 -9.25
N GLY A 442 -5.32 9.23 -8.40
CA GLY A 442 -6.44 8.30 -8.57
C GLY A 442 -7.59 8.79 -9.46
N ARG A 443 -8.38 9.75 -8.99
CA ARG A 443 -9.53 10.32 -9.72
C ARG A 443 -9.27 11.75 -10.24
N LEU A 444 -8.06 12.27 -10.08
CA LEU A 444 -7.69 13.60 -10.55
C LEU A 444 -7.74 13.69 -12.07
N PHE A 445 -7.31 12.64 -12.76
CA PHE A 445 -7.31 12.55 -14.21
C PHE A 445 -8.34 11.51 -14.65
N ASP A 446 -8.98 11.73 -15.79
CA ASP A 446 -9.72 10.65 -16.44
C ASP A 446 -8.82 9.77 -17.29
N GLU A 447 -9.36 8.59 -17.59
CA GLU A 447 -8.69 7.55 -18.37
C GLU A 447 -8.31 8.07 -19.76
N THR A 448 -9.22 8.80 -20.41
CA THR A 448 -8.99 9.40 -21.74
C THR A 448 -7.83 10.39 -21.72
N SER A 449 -7.73 11.26 -20.71
CA SER A 449 -6.60 12.19 -20.61
C SER A 449 -5.28 11.47 -20.42
N LEU A 450 -5.23 10.39 -19.64
CA LEU A 450 -4.00 9.60 -19.49
C LEU A 450 -3.63 8.87 -20.78
N GLU A 451 -4.62 8.35 -21.51
CA GLU A 451 -4.45 7.64 -22.78
C GLU A 451 -4.00 8.56 -23.92
N GLU A 452 -4.64 9.72 -24.07
CA GLU A 452 -4.46 10.59 -25.23
C GLU A 452 -3.37 11.66 -25.02
N ASN A 453 -3.24 12.21 -23.81
CA ASN A 453 -2.39 13.39 -23.58
C ASN A 453 -0.97 13.04 -23.09
N ILE A 454 -0.79 11.90 -22.42
CA ILE A 454 0.53 11.46 -21.96
C ILE A 454 1.26 10.71 -23.08
N THR A 455 1.95 11.47 -23.93
CA THR A 455 2.67 10.92 -25.09
C THR A 455 4.18 10.77 -24.89
N ILE A 456 4.72 11.30 -23.79
CA ILE A 456 6.15 11.27 -23.49
C ILE A 456 6.56 10.01 -22.69
N PRO A 457 7.82 9.57 -22.75
CA PRO A 457 8.29 8.45 -21.95
C PRO A 457 8.03 8.65 -20.45
N THR A 458 7.45 7.62 -19.81
CA THR A 458 6.93 7.71 -18.44
C THR A 458 7.30 6.49 -17.62
N MET A 459 7.86 6.70 -16.43
CA MET A 459 8.12 5.63 -15.45
C MET A 459 7.26 5.84 -14.22
N PHE A 460 6.43 4.85 -13.87
CA PHE A 460 5.78 4.77 -12.57
C PHE A 460 6.61 3.91 -11.62
N VAL A 461 6.72 4.36 -10.38
CA VAL A 461 7.21 3.55 -9.27
C VAL A 461 6.06 3.33 -8.31
N THR A 462 5.73 2.06 -8.07
CA THR A 462 4.61 1.63 -7.28
C THR A 462 5.07 0.91 -6.02
N SER A 463 4.50 1.25 -4.86
CA SER A 463 4.85 0.64 -3.57
C SER A 463 3.61 -0.06 -2.99
N THR A 464 3.66 -1.39 -2.79
CA THR A 464 2.42 -2.12 -2.45
C THR A 464 1.94 -1.92 -1.01
N ALA A 465 2.84 -1.58 -0.08
CA ALA A 465 2.53 -1.23 1.31
C ALA A 465 2.38 0.29 1.52
N ASP A 466 2.02 1.01 0.47
CA ASP A 466 1.70 2.43 0.53
C ASP A 466 0.27 2.65 1.09
N ALA A 467 0.16 3.15 2.32
CA ALA A 467 -1.12 3.53 2.90
C ALA A 467 -1.49 5.01 2.70
N ILE A 468 -0.66 5.80 2.03
CA ILE A 468 -0.99 7.20 1.75
C ILE A 468 -1.60 7.28 0.36
N THR A 469 -0.90 6.74 -0.65
CA THR A 469 -1.38 6.60 -2.03
C THR A 469 -1.50 5.12 -2.38
N PRO A 470 -2.59 4.43 -2.05
CA PRO A 470 -2.66 2.98 -2.21
C PRO A 470 -2.41 2.51 -3.64
N ALA A 471 -1.62 1.43 -3.76
CA ALA A 471 -1.03 1.00 -5.03
C ALA A 471 -2.06 0.75 -6.13
N VAL A 472 -3.23 0.16 -5.80
CA VAL A 472 -4.23 -0.20 -6.80
C VAL A 472 -4.86 1.03 -7.45
N ASN A 473 -5.55 1.86 -6.66
CA ASN A 473 -6.32 3.00 -7.17
C ASN A 473 -5.47 4.21 -7.55
N GLN A 474 -4.36 4.46 -6.85
CA GLN A 474 -3.55 5.66 -7.09
C GLN A 474 -2.41 5.44 -8.10
N GLN A 475 -1.99 4.20 -8.33
CA GLN A 475 -0.72 3.93 -9.03
C GLN A 475 -0.89 2.93 -10.20
N LEU A 476 -1.36 1.71 -9.92
CA LEU A 476 -1.46 0.62 -10.89
C LEU A 476 -2.58 0.85 -11.90
N LEU A 477 -3.79 1.21 -11.46
CA LEU A 477 -4.91 1.48 -12.36
C LEU A 477 -4.60 2.64 -13.32
N PRO A 478 -4.18 3.83 -12.84
CA PRO A 478 -3.76 4.91 -13.74
C PRO A 478 -2.64 4.51 -14.72
N TYR A 479 -1.70 3.65 -14.31
CA TYR A 479 -0.66 3.14 -15.22
C TYR A 479 -1.24 2.35 -16.40
N THR A 480 -2.32 1.59 -16.19
CA THR A 480 -2.92 0.76 -17.24
C THR A 480 -3.52 1.59 -18.38
N HIS A 481 -3.84 2.85 -18.12
CA HIS A 481 -4.33 3.82 -19.12
C HIS A 481 -3.21 4.50 -19.92
N LEU A 482 -1.94 4.32 -19.56
CA LEU A 482 -0.85 4.88 -20.35
C LEU A 482 -0.65 4.10 -21.66
N GLN A 483 -0.77 4.78 -22.81
CA GLN A 483 -0.60 4.17 -24.14
C GLN A 483 0.73 4.51 -24.83
N ASN A 484 1.55 5.37 -24.24
CA ASN A 484 2.86 5.74 -24.79
C ASN A 484 3.80 4.53 -24.95
N GLU A 485 4.64 4.55 -26.00
CA GLU A 485 5.50 3.43 -26.38
C GLU A 485 6.57 3.11 -25.32
N GLU A 486 7.18 4.14 -24.73
CA GLU A 486 8.20 4.01 -23.69
C GLU A 486 7.60 4.25 -22.30
N ARG A 487 6.89 3.24 -21.78
CA ARG A 487 6.39 3.23 -20.41
C ARG A 487 7.02 2.13 -19.56
N TYR A 488 7.20 2.43 -18.28
CA TYR A 488 7.81 1.54 -17.31
C TYR A 488 7.03 1.53 -16.00
N LEU A 489 6.77 0.35 -15.46
CA LEU A 489 6.21 0.13 -14.13
C LEU A 489 7.24 -0.58 -13.26
N LEU A 490 7.85 0.17 -12.34
CA LEU A 490 8.69 -0.38 -11.28
C LEU A 490 7.81 -0.68 -10.06
N THR A 491 7.57 -1.96 -9.76
CA THR A 491 6.79 -2.37 -8.57
C THR A 491 7.73 -2.79 -7.44
N ALA A 492 7.64 -2.10 -6.31
CA ALA A 492 8.32 -2.38 -5.06
C ALA A 492 7.35 -3.04 -4.07
N ILE A 493 7.29 -4.36 -4.11
CA ILE A 493 6.39 -5.15 -3.27
C ILE A 493 6.93 -5.16 -1.84
N GLY A 494 6.11 -4.69 -0.90
CA GLY A 494 6.46 -4.53 0.51
C GLY A 494 7.04 -3.18 0.89
N ALA A 495 7.30 -2.28 -0.09
CA ALA A 495 7.73 -0.91 0.17
C ALA A 495 6.53 -0.03 0.55
N THR A 496 6.78 1.00 1.34
CA THR A 496 5.75 1.95 1.82
C THR A 496 5.87 3.31 1.11
N HIS A 497 5.03 4.27 1.49
CA HIS A 497 4.97 5.58 0.83
C HIS A 497 6.30 6.35 0.84
N LEU A 498 7.05 6.31 1.95
CA LEU A 498 8.28 7.08 2.12
C LEU A 498 9.54 6.27 1.83
N SER A 499 9.42 4.98 1.50
CA SER A 499 10.56 4.08 1.28
C SER A 499 11.46 4.49 0.10
N VAL A 500 10.94 5.34 -0.80
CA VAL A 500 11.70 5.96 -1.91
C VAL A 500 12.51 7.19 -1.48
N GLY A 501 12.20 7.77 -0.33
CA GLY A 501 12.78 9.01 0.17
C GLY A 501 14.16 8.85 0.80
N ASP A 502 14.83 9.97 1.01
CA ASP A 502 16.08 10.06 1.74
C ASP A 502 15.83 9.80 3.25
N PRO A 503 16.39 8.73 3.84
CA PRO A 503 16.17 8.39 5.24
C PRO A 503 16.55 9.51 6.22
N GLU A 504 17.50 10.38 5.85
CA GLU A 504 17.94 11.51 6.69
C GLU A 504 16.97 12.70 6.65
N ASN A 505 15.98 12.69 5.74
CA ASN A 505 15.07 13.79 5.50
C ASN A 505 13.59 13.35 5.44
N LEU A 506 13.25 12.24 6.10
CA LEU A 506 11.86 11.82 6.26
C LEU A 506 11.18 12.65 7.35
N ASN A 507 9.97 13.13 7.06
CA ASN A 507 9.18 13.90 8.02
C ASN A 507 8.73 12.97 9.18
N PRO A 508 9.16 13.21 10.43
CA PRO A 508 8.78 12.36 11.56
C PRO A 508 7.28 12.33 11.85
N ALA A 509 6.53 13.37 11.44
CA ALA A 509 5.08 13.40 11.58
C ALA A 509 4.38 12.43 10.62
N LEU A 510 4.93 12.22 9.42
CA LEU A 510 4.40 11.29 8.42
C LEU A 510 4.82 9.83 8.67
N ASN A 511 5.79 9.61 9.57
CA ASN A 511 6.30 8.29 9.95
C ASN A 511 5.52 7.65 11.13
N LYS A 512 4.51 8.34 11.67
CA LYS A 512 3.77 7.92 12.88
C LYS A 512 2.33 7.50 12.60
N SER A 513 2.08 6.82 11.49
CA SER A 513 0.79 6.14 11.29
C SER A 513 0.72 4.89 12.16
N LEU A 514 -0.40 4.70 12.86
CA LEU A 514 -0.67 3.49 13.66
C LEU A 514 -0.82 2.23 12.76
N PHE A 515 -1.13 2.40 11.47
CA PHE A 515 -1.46 1.30 10.55
C PHE A 515 -0.37 0.98 9.53
N VAL A 516 0.54 1.92 9.26
CA VAL A 516 1.74 1.68 8.44
C VAL A 516 2.95 2.37 9.08
N ARG A 517 3.77 1.56 9.73
CA ARG A 517 5.08 1.98 10.20
C ARG A 517 6.04 2.03 9.01
N GLU A 518 6.74 3.15 8.83
CA GLU A 518 7.79 3.22 7.81
C GLU A 518 8.82 2.12 8.05
N ARG A 519 9.31 1.54 6.95
CA ARG A 519 10.35 0.53 7.01
C ARG A 519 11.65 1.12 7.54
N GLN A 520 12.48 0.27 8.12
CA GLN A 520 13.82 0.71 8.51
C GLN A 520 14.64 1.08 7.27
N SER A 521 15.64 1.94 7.46
CA SER A 521 16.44 2.45 6.33
C SER A 521 17.20 1.33 5.62
N ASP A 522 17.71 0.34 6.36
CA ASP A 522 18.41 -0.82 5.81
C ASP A 522 17.49 -1.71 4.96
N GLU A 523 16.25 -1.93 5.39
CA GLU A 523 15.26 -2.72 4.65
C GLU A 523 14.92 -2.13 3.26
N THR A 524 15.09 -0.82 3.10
CA THR A 524 14.71 -0.05 1.89
C THR A 524 15.91 0.39 1.05
N GLU A 525 17.14 0.02 1.44
CA GLU A 525 18.36 0.41 0.72
C GLU A 525 18.39 -0.13 -0.71
N SER A 526 17.97 -1.38 -0.92
CA SER A 526 17.94 -2.00 -2.26
C SER A 526 17.04 -1.24 -3.23
N LEU A 527 15.89 -0.74 -2.77
CA LEU A 527 14.99 0.10 -3.56
C LEU A 527 15.68 1.42 -3.94
N ARG A 528 16.36 2.09 -3.01
CA ARG A 528 17.07 3.35 -3.31
C ARG A 528 18.23 3.15 -4.28
N LEU A 529 18.99 2.06 -4.14
CA LEU A 529 20.04 1.69 -5.10
C LEU A 529 19.48 1.40 -6.48
N LEU A 530 18.36 0.66 -6.55
CA LEU A 530 17.68 0.41 -7.81
C LEU A 530 17.19 1.72 -8.44
N LEU A 531 16.56 2.61 -7.67
CA LEU A 531 16.10 3.93 -8.11
C LEU A 531 17.23 4.78 -8.67
N GLN A 532 18.41 4.77 -8.06
CA GLN A 532 19.61 5.42 -8.61
C GLN A 532 19.93 4.86 -10.01
N GLY A 533 20.01 3.54 -10.14
CA GLY A 533 20.35 2.88 -11.39
C GLY A 533 19.32 3.12 -12.51
N VAL A 534 18.03 2.94 -12.23
CA VAL A 534 16.96 3.06 -13.24
C VAL A 534 16.66 4.51 -13.58
N ALA A 535 16.65 5.45 -12.62
CA ALA A 535 16.45 6.86 -12.93
C ALA A 535 17.61 7.41 -13.75
N LEU A 536 18.85 6.99 -13.45
CA LEU A 536 20.01 7.30 -14.28
C LEU A 536 19.84 6.75 -15.69
N ALA A 537 19.53 5.45 -15.83
CA ALA A 537 19.39 4.81 -17.12
C ALA A 537 18.25 5.38 -17.97
N PHE A 538 17.16 5.77 -17.33
CA PHE A 538 16.01 6.43 -17.94
C PHE A 538 16.37 7.83 -18.42
N THR A 539 17.04 8.64 -17.60
CA THR A 539 17.54 9.98 -17.98
C THR A 539 18.56 9.89 -19.12
N LYS A 540 19.41 8.86 -19.11
CA LYS A 540 20.42 8.61 -20.16
C LYS A 540 19.83 8.30 -21.54
N GLN A 541 18.54 7.97 -21.64
CA GLN A 541 17.91 7.76 -22.94
C GLN A 541 17.86 9.04 -23.80
N GLU A 542 17.97 10.22 -23.18
CA GLU A 542 18.10 11.53 -23.85
C GLU A 542 19.57 11.90 -24.17
N THR A 543 20.48 10.93 -24.13
CA THR A 543 21.92 11.19 -24.33
C THR A 543 22.51 10.19 -25.33
N PRO A 544 23.72 10.47 -25.89
CA PRO A 544 24.42 9.50 -26.73
C PRO A 544 24.70 8.14 -26.05
N GLU A 545 24.62 8.06 -24.71
CA GLU A 545 24.80 6.83 -23.95
C GLU A 545 23.53 5.96 -23.84
N ALA A 546 22.41 6.36 -24.47
CA ALA A 546 21.12 5.65 -24.39
C ALA A 546 21.23 4.13 -24.57
N ARG A 547 21.91 3.69 -25.65
CA ARG A 547 22.12 2.25 -25.96
C ARG A 547 22.88 1.52 -24.86
N ARG A 548 23.85 2.19 -24.24
CA ARG A 548 24.71 1.63 -23.19
C ARG A 548 23.92 1.42 -21.89
N TYR A 549 23.01 2.33 -21.55
CA TYR A 549 22.23 2.27 -20.32
C TYR A 549 20.89 1.53 -20.45
N ARG A 550 20.42 1.27 -21.67
CA ARG A 550 19.14 0.57 -21.92
C ARG A 550 19.05 -0.81 -21.25
N GLN A 551 20.18 -1.51 -21.08
CA GLN A 551 20.23 -2.82 -20.41
C GLN A 551 19.78 -2.78 -18.93
N PHE A 552 19.80 -1.61 -18.29
CA PHE A 552 19.38 -1.42 -16.90
C PHE A 552 17.89 -1.06 -16.76
N LEU A 553 17.18 -0.91 -17.89
CA LEU A 553 15.72 -0.74 -17.92
C LEU A 553 15.05 -2.07 -18.30
N THR A 554 15.44 -3.15 -17.61
CA THR A 554 14.96 -4.50 -17.89
C THR A 554 14.40 -5.17 -16.63
N PRO A 555 13.43 -6.10 -16.77
CA PRO A 555 12.88 -6.84 -15.64
C PRO A 555 13.96 -7.57 -14.82
N GLY A 556 14.93 -8.20 -15.49
CA GLY A 556 16.02 -8.91 -14.84
C GLY A 556 16.92 -8.00 -13.99
N TYR A 557 17.14 -6.74 -14.43
CA TYR A 557 17.92 -5.78 -13.67
C TYR A 557 17.22 -5.41 -12.37
N ALA A 558 15.94 -5.00 -12.42
CA ALA A 558 15.19 -4.68 -11.22
C ALA A 558 15.07 -5.87 -10.25
N GLN A 559 14.80 -7.07 -10.79
CA GLN A 559 14.70 -8.28 -9.97
C GLN A 559 15.99 -8.61 -9.22
N SER A 560 17.16 -8.28 -9.77
CA SER A 560 18.45 -8.52 -9.12
C SER A 560 18.65 -7.76 -7.79
N PHE A 561 17.84 -6.72 -7.53
CA PHE A 561 17.84 -5.97 -6.27
C PHE A 561 16.82 -6.47 -5.26
N SER A 562 16.04 -7.52 -5.59
CA SER A 562 15.06 -8.08 -4.65
C SER A 562 15.76 -8.68 -3.43
N THR A 563 15.22 -8.39 -2.25
CA THR A 563 15.65 -8.95 -0.97
C THR A 563 14.60 -9.91 -0.44
N THR A 564 14.81 -10.43 0.78
CA THR A 564 13.78 -11.15 1.53
C THR A 564 12.57 -10.27 1.78
N ASP A 565 12.80 -9.00 2.13
CA ASP A 565 11.78 -8.08 2.62
C ASP A 565 11.13 -7.23 1.51
N LEU A 566 11.84 -7.01 0.40
CA LEU A 566 11.36 -6.24 -0.75
C LEU A 566 11.53 -7.02 -2.06
N LYS A 567 10.44 -7.23 -2.78
CA LYS A 567 10.51 -7.77 -4.15
C LYS A 567 10.41 -6.62 -5.14
N LEU A 568 11.44 -6.45 -5.96
CA LEU A 568 11.55 -5.36 -6.91
C LEU A 568 11.36 -5.91 -8.33
N ARG A 569 10.44 -5.32 -9.09
CA ARG A 569 10.02 -5.79 -10.43
C ARG A 569 9.92 -4.60 -11.37
N LEU A 570 10.28 -4.78 -12.64
CA LEU A 570 10.18 -3.74 -13.67
C LEU A 570 9.55 -4.32 -14.92
N ASN A 571 8.49 -3.69 -15.42
CA ASN A 571 7.74 -4.18 -16.57
C ASN A 571 7.34 -3.01 -17.49
N GLY A 572 7.33 -3.22 -18.81
CA GLY A 572 6.82 -2.21 -19.74
C GLY A 572 5.29 -2.21 -19.85
N THR A 573 4.67 -3.36 -19.63
CA THR A 573 3.21 -3.51 -19.64
C THR A 573 2.78 -4.38 -18.47
N VAL A 574 1.56 -4.15 -18.00
CA VAL A 574 0.91 -5.03 -17.03
C VAL A 574 0.47 -6.31 -17.76
N PRO A 575 0.78 -7.52 -17.25
CA PRO A 575 0.28 -8.77 -17.84
C PRO A 575 -1.25 -8.75 -17.99
N PRO A 576 -1.84 -9.32 -19.07
CA PRO A 576 -3.29 -9.28 -19.30
C PRO A 576 -4.13 -9.82 -18.13
N ASN A 577 -3.64 -10.88 -17.46
CA ASN A 577 -4.31 -11.45 -16.28
C ASN A 577 -4.41 -10.44 -15.13
N LEU A 578 -3.36 -9.65 -14.93
CA LEU A 578 -3.30 -8.63 -13.90
C LEU A 578 -4.16 -7.41 -14.28
N SER A 579 -4.23 -7.04 -15.57
CA SER A 579 -5.10 -5.96 -16.06
C SER A 579 -6.59 -6.25 -15.82
N ASN A 580 -7.04 -7.46 -16.17
CA ASN A 580 -8.43 -7.88 -15.95
C ASN A 580 -8.78 -7.88 -14.46
N TRP A 581 -7.84 -8.29 -13.61
CA TRP A 581 -8.05 -8.31 -12.16
C TRP A 581 -8.08 -6.91 -11.56
N LEU A 582 -7.18 -6.01 -11.98
CA LEU A 582 -7.17 -4.61 -11.54
C LEU A 582 -8.51 -3.93 -11.87
N GLN A 583 -9.05 -4.16 -13.07
CA GLN A 583 -10.38 -3.66 -13.45
C GLN A 583 -11.48 -4.22 -12.55
N MET A 584 -11.46 -5.53 -12.24
CA MET A 584 -12.41 -6.11 -11.30
C MET A 584 -12.27 -5.54 -9.89
N ALA A 585 -11.05 -5.37 -9.38
CA ALA A 585 -10.76 -4.83 -8.06
C ALA A 585 -11.14 -3.34 -7.91
N SER A 586 -11.31 -2.64 -9.04
CA SER A 586 -11.75 -1.23 -9.08
C SER A 586 -13.28 -1.05 -9.00
N LEU A 587 -14.05 -2.14 -9.11
CA LEU A 587 -15.52 -2.07 -9.06
C LEU A 587 -16.00 -1.74 -7.65
N PRO A 588 -17.02 -0.88 -7.49
CA PRO A 588 -17.68 -0.65 -6.21
C PRO A 588 -18.16 -1.96 -5.59
N LEU A 589 -18.05 -2.10 -4.26
CA LEU A 589 -18.43 -3.32 -3.53
C LEU A 589 -19.89 -3.76 -3.82
N GLU A 590 -20.77 -2.81 -4.13
CA GLU A 590 -22.16 -3.03 -4.53
C GLU A 590 -22.28 -3.83 -5.83
N GLN A 591 -21.37 -3.63 -6.79
CA GLN A 591 -21.35 -4.39 -8.04
C GLN A 591 -20.73 -5.77 -7.88
N MET A 592 -19.92 -5.98 -6.83
CA MET A 592 -19.41 -7.30 -6.44
C MET A 592 -20.45 -8.16 -5.70
N THR A 593 -21.45 -7.53 -5.05
CA THR A 593 -22.46 -8.19 -4.21
C THR A 593 -23.81 -8.42 -4.91
N LEU A 594 -24.01 -7.88 -6.11
CA LEU A 594 -25.21 -8.12 -6.93
C LEU A 594 -25.22 -9.54 -7.51
N MET A 595 -25.56 -10.53 -6.67
CA MET A 595 -26.32 -11.68 -7.17
C MET A 595 -27.77 -11.24 -7.37
N PRO A 596 -28.34 -11.37 -8.58
CA PRO A 596 -29.76 -11.08 -8.76
C PRO A 596 -30.58 -12.05 -7.91
N ASP A 597 -31.51 -11.50 -7.13
CA ASP A 597 -32.52 -12.27 -6.42
C ASP A 597 -33.29 -13.15 -7.43
N TYR A 598 -33.12 -14.46 -7.34
CA TYR A 598 -33.73 -15.44 -8.23
C TYR A 598 -35.20 -15.66 -7.85
N THR A 599 -36.03 -14.63 -7.97
CA THR A 599 -37.47 -14.73 -7.66
C THR A 599 -38.40 -14.29 -8.81
N GLN A 600 -37.88 -13.95 -10.00
CA GLN A 600 -38.72 -13.53 -11.14
C GLN A 600 -38.37 -14.24 -12.46
N PRO A 601 -39.15 -15.26 -12.90
CA PRO A 601 -38.93 -15.96 -14.15
C PRO A 601 -39.48 -15.12 -15.32
N GLY A 602 -38.64 -14.29 -15.96
CA GLY A 602 -39.09 -13.55 -17.14
C GLY A 602 -38.05 -12.73 -17.92
N LYS A 603 -36.89 -12.40 -17.34
CA LYS A 603 -35.87 -11.56 -18.00
C LYS A 603 -34.52 -12.27 -18.24
N ALA A 604 -34.54 -13.59 -18.41
CA ALA A 604 -33.33 -14.41 -18.36
C ALA A 604 -32.54 -14.52 -19.69
N ARG A 605 -33.04 -14.08 -20.86
CA ARG A 605 -32.39 -14.46 -22.14
C ARG A 605 -31.38 -13.47 -22.72
N THR A 606 -31.46 -12.18 -22.39
CA THR A 606 -30.56 -11.17 -22.99
C THR A 606 -29.39 -10.77 -22.09
N LEU A 607 -29.44 -11.10 -20.80
CA LEU A 607 -28.35 -10.92 -19.84
C LEU A 607 -27.47 -12.18 -19.69
N GLN A 608 -27.87 -13.32 -20.26
CA GLN A 608 -27.14 -14.59 -20.14
C GLN A 608 -25.78 -14.61 -20.85
N ALA A 609 -25.57 -13.82 -21.91
CA ALA A 609 -24.30 -13.82 -22.64
C ALA A 609 -23.20 -13.05 -21.90
N THR A 610 -23.54 -11.92 -21.26
CA THR A 610 -22.60 -11.12 -20.47
C THR A 610 -22.31 -11.79 -19.12
N TYR A 611 -23.32 -12.37 -18.46
CA TYR A 611 -23.15 -13.03 -17.17
C TYR A 611 -22.54 -14.43 -17.27
N ALA A 612 -22.73 -15.18 -18.36
CA ALA A 612 -22.02 -16.46 -18.55
C ALA A 612 -20.51 -16.23 -18.71
N GLY A 613 -20.10 -15.12 -19.34
CA GLY A 613 -18.70 -14.69 -19.39
C GLY A 613 -18.14 -14.34 -18.01
N VAL A 614 -18.90 -13.60 -17.20
CA VAL A 614 -18.51 -13.19 -15.83
C VAL A 614 -18.47 -14.38 -14.86
N VAL A 615 -19.42 -15.31 -14.94
CA VAL A 615 -19.46 -16.52 -14.08
C VAL A 615 -18.41 -17.55 -14.51
N MET A 616 -18.13 -17.71 -15.81
CA MET A 616 -16.98 -18.54 -16.25
C MET A 616 -15.65 -17.89 -15.89
N LEU A 617 -15.53 -16.55 -15.91
CA LEU A 617 -14.33 -15.87 -15.42
C LEU A 617 -14.18 -16.00 -13.91
N LEU A 618 -15.24 -15.85 -13.12
CA LEU A 618 -15.20 -16.05 -11.67
C LEU A 618 -14.89 -17.50 -11.26
N LEU A 619 -15.28 -18.48 -12.09
CA LEU A 619 -14.87 -19.88 -11.92
C LEU A 619 -13.44 -20.17 -12.40
N SER A 620 -12.80 -19.24 -13.13
CA SER A 620 -11.42 -19.34 -13.61
C SER A 620 -10.46 -18.30 -13.02
N VAL A 621 -10.94 -17.41 -12.15
CA VAL A 621 -10.15 -16.55 -11.28
C VAL A 621 -10.01 -17.30 -9.95
N PRO A 622 -8.83 -17.86 -9.66
CA PRO A 622 -8.66 -18.67 -8.48
C PRO A 622 -8.59 -17.75 -7.26
N LEU A 623 -9.68 -17.68 -6.50
CA LEU A 623 -9.62 -17.42 -5.05
C LEU A 623 -8.67 -18.45 -4.36
N ALA A 624 -8.34 -19.54 -5.06
CA ALA A 624 -7.32 -20.52 -4.74
C ALA A 624 -5.85 -20.10 -5.03
N MET A 625 -5.57 -18.90 -5.58
CA MET A 625 -4.18 -18.41 -5.75
C MET A 625 -3.61 -17.76 -4.48
N PHE A 626 -4.45 -17.52 -3.47
CA PHE A 626 -4.02 -16.97 -2.18
C PHE A 626 -3.27 -17.97 -1.29
N ILE A 627 -3.17 -19.24 -1.69
CA ILE A 627 -2.76 -20.33 -0.82
C ILE A 627 -1.95 -21.35 -1.61
N LEU A 628 -0.65 -21.47 -1.32
CA LEU A 628 0.25 -22.64 -1.46
C LEU A 628 1.65 -22.19 -1.89
N PRO A 629 2.65 -22.19 -1.00
CA PRO A 629 4.04 -22.26 -1.40
C PRO A 629 4.45 -23.72 -1.51
N ASP A 630 3.91 -24.50 -2.45
CA ASP A 630 4.60 -25.74 -2.86
C ASP A 630 4.18 -26.29 -4.24
N ILE A 631 5.18 -26.53 -5.10
CA ILE A 631 5.08 -26.71 -6.56
C ILE A 631 4.55 -28.11 -6.99
N ARG A 632 4.12 -28.98 -6.06
CA ARG A 632 3.87 -30.40 -6.38
C ARG A 632 2.44 -30.76 -6.81
N LEU A 633 1.42 -29.96 -6.50
CA LEU A 633 0.02 -30.29 -6.80
C LEU A 633 -0.37 -30.17 -8.29
N PHE A 634 0.32 -29.32 -9.07
CA PHE A 634 0.01 -29.12 -10.50
C PHE A 634 0.28 -30.35 -11.38
N SER A 635 1.11 -31.29 -10.92
CA SER A 635 1.43 -32.53 -11.65
C SER A 635 0.33 -33.60 -11.56
N ALA A 636 -0.52 -33.56 -10.52
CA ALA A 636 -1.61 -34.51 -10.31
C ALA A 636 -2.89 -34.08 -11.02
N LEU A 637 -3.21 -32.79 -11.02
CA LEU A 637 -4.41 -32.23 -11.68
C LEU A 637 -4.35 -32.31 -13.22
N ARG A 638 -3.16 -32.29 -13.82
CA ARG A 638 -3.01 -32.47 -15.27
C ARG A 638 -3.36 -33.87 -15.76
N ARG A 639 -3.35 -34.88 -14.88
CA ARG A 639 -3.68 -36.28 -15.22
C ARG A 639 -5.18 -36.59 -15.15
N SER A 640 -5.95 -35.84 -14.37
CA SER A 640 -7.40 -36.05 -14.21
C SER A 640 -8.25 -35.30 -15.25
N LEU A 641 -7.73 -34.20 -15.83
CA LEU A 641 -8.48 -33.34 -16.76
C LEU A 641 -8.31 -33.72 -18.24
N TRP A 642 -7.59 -34.81 -18.54
CA TRP A 642 -7.35 -35.30 -19.90
C TRP A 642 -7.69 -36.79 -20.10
N THR A 643 -8.63 -37.34 -19.34
CA THR A 643 -9.32 -38.57 -19.76
C THR A 643 -10.42 -38.18 -20.74
N LYS A 644 -10.18 -38.40 -22.04
CA LYS A 644 -11.16 -38.22 -23.11
C LYS A 644 -12.47 -38.97 -22.77
N PRO A 645 -13.65 -38.40 -23.03
CA PRO A 645 -14.90 -39.16 -22.98
C PRO A 645 -14.91 -40.19 -24.12
N GLU A 646 -15.28 -41.43 -23.80
CA GLU A 646 -15.50 -42.49 -24.79
C GLU A 646 -16.62 -42.10 -25.78
N PRO A 647 -16.48 -42.42 -27.07
CA PRO A 647 -17.53 -42.16 -28.04
C PRO A 647 -18.66 -43.21 -27.93
N PRO A 648 -19.92 -42.82 -28.23
CA PRO A 648 -21.04 -43.76 -28.24
C PRO A 648 -20.90 -44.76 -29.42
N PRO A 649 -21.52 -45.96 -29.32
CA PRO A 649 -21.32 -47.04 -30.29
C PRO A 649 -21.91 -46.70 -31.66
N SER A 650 -21.11 -46.94 -32.70
CA SER A 650 -21.39 -46.71 -34.11
C SER A 650 -22.34 -47.75 -34.70
N LEU A 651 -23.42 -47.31 -35.37
CA LEU A 651 -24.17 -48.10 -36.34
C LEU A 651 -23.34 -48.28 -37.64
N PRO A 652 -23.44 -49.43 -38.33
CA PRO A 652 -22.58 -49.74 -39.47
C PRO A 652 -23.06 -49.06 -40.77
N LEU A 653 -22.11 -48.52 -41.53
CA LEU A 653 -22.30 -48.10 -42.93
C LEU A 653 -21.67 -49.13 -43.90
N PRO A 654 -22.19 -49.28 -45.12
CA PRO A 654 -21.78 -50.30 -46.10
C PRO A 654 -20.46 -49.91 -46.81
N PRO A 655 -19.79 -50.87 -47.49
CA PRO A 655 -18.36 -50.75 -47.82
C PRO A 655 -18.05 -49.83 -49.02
N GLN A 656 -16.87 -49.24 -48.93
CA GLN A 656 -16.18 -48.42 -49.92
C GLN A 656 -15.77 -49.20 -51.16
N ASN A 657 -15.80 -48.53 -52.31
CA ASN A 657 -14.93 -48.85 -53.45
C ASN A 657 -13.85 -47.79 -53.57
N SER A 658 -12.67 -48.29 -53.92
CA SER A 658 -11.38 -47.65 -54.07
C SER A 658 -11.33 -46.67 -55.25
N ASP A 659 -10.57 -45.59 -55.11
CA ASP A 659 -9.34 -45.34 -55.88
C ASP A 659 -8.85 -43.90 -55.66
N ALA A 660 -7.54 -43.79 -55.39
CA ALA A 660 -6.71 -42.58 -55.36
C ALA A 660 -6.46 -42.09 -56.83
N PRO A 661 -5.68 -41.01 -57.15
CA PRO A 661 -4.66 -40.33 -56.33
C PRO A 661 -4.46 -38.79 -56.51
N GLU A 662 -3.58 -38.28 -55.63
CA GLU A 662 -2.50 -37.28 -55.80
C GLU A 662 -2.69 -35.87 -56.39
N ASP A 663 -1.97 -34.94 -55.71
CA ASP A 663 -1.25 -33.76 -56.20
C ASP A 663 -2.02 -32.50 -56.64
N GLN A 664 -1.84 -31.36 -55.93
CA GLN A 664 -0.75 -30.40 -56.17
C GLN A 664 -0.88 -29.11 -55.31
N GLU A 665 0.27 -28.52 -55.00
CA GLU A 665 0.55 -27.28 -54.25
C GLU A 665 0.17 -25.97 -54.97
N SER A 666 0.27 -24.86 -54.20
CA SER A 666 0.16 -23.41 -54.55
C SER A 666 -1.26 -22.89 -54.81
N GLU A 667 -1.73 -21.76 -54.26
CA GLU A 667 -1.11 -20.55 -53.64
C GLU A 667 -1.69 -20.17 -52.27
#